data_AF-A0A3D1XVB2-F1
#
_entry.id   AF-A0A3D1XVB2-F1
#
_cell.length_a   1.000
_cell.length_b   1.000
_cell.length_c   1.000
_cell.angle_alpha   90.00
_cell.angle_beta   90.00
_cell.angle_gamma   90.00
#
_symmetry.space_group_name_H-M   'P 1'
#
loop_
_entity.id
_entity.type
_entity.pdbx_description
1 polymer ?
#
loop_
_entity_poly.entity_id
_entity_poly.type
_entity_poly.pdbx_seq_one_letter_code
_entity_poly.pdbx_strand_id
1 'polypeptide(L)'
;MNPEDARSMCPLAGEEKVLIKSSRGRRVEYSSIRNIYEGNSKQEEYEIYSDGKFIKGRFNKFNNQRMIKIVLENGHEIKTSEQHLNFVMTKPKSKELILKGKELKIGMYLPYSLNIYKGEGGNKDLGYFVGCYAGDGSLDGDTAVAFSLENYYKKEVIVKLKKISKDYFGTSGVVKADKKSKLVTLKICSRTAVGLCKDFVENKERNKRYAPKLFTMGEEFRRAVLSGHYATDGGNRNRIYTSSPKMVQSLNILAATLGTTTSIYKDERKNRLGKEPNYAVLIYQLNRKNYGSIWFKKGKRLWMKIKKIKPIQNSAAYCFEANMGTNPIFTVGTSGILTHNCRLRLDNRVLRKRGGGLFGAAPLTGSVGVVTINMARLGYLASGKKDFREKLNRLMELAKNSLEIKRKTLERFTENNLYPYSKYYLRAGKERFGEYWKNHFSTIGLLGMNEACLNLLGKDIGDEKSREFTLEILDFMRKKLLIFQGETGNIYNLEATPAEGTSYRLAKTDKEKFPEIICANEESFRNEGTEPFYTNSTQLPVDYTDDILEVLDLQDDLQTKYTGGTVIHFYLGEKIDDPKMIQHIVQKICKNYRLPYFTITPTFSICSVCGYIPGEHFTCPKCSRETEVYSRVVGYLRPVKQWNKGKKAEFSRRKTFKVE
;
A
#
# COMPACT_ATOMS: atom_id res chain seq x y z
N MET A 1 -4.09 -19.91 -2.07
CA MET A 1 -4.13 -18.78 -3.02
C MET A 1 -2.73 -18.24 -3.17
N ASN A 2 -2.22 -18.23 -4.41
CA ASN A 2 -0.98 -17.57 -4.76
C ASN A 2 -1.10 -16.06 -4.49
N PRO A 3 0.01 -15.33 -4.24
CA PRO A 3 0.00 -13.87 -4.05
C PRO A 3 -0.68 -13.09 -5.20
N GLU A 4 -0.78 -13.72 -6.38
CA GLU A 4 -1.48 -13.21 -7.55
C GLU A 4 -3.01 -13.32 -7.44
N ASP A 5 -3.54 -14.32 -6.71
CA ASP A 5 -4.99 -14.55 -6.54
C ASP A 5 -5.65 -13.48 -5.64
N ALA A 6 -4.86 -12.80 -4.81
CA ALA A 6 -5.31 -11.70 -3.95
C ALA A 6 -5.33 -10.34 -4.67
N ARG A 7 -4.82 -10.25 -5.90
CA ARG A 7 -4.71 -8.99 -6.65
C ARG A 7 -5.87 -8.86 -7.64
N SER A 8 -6.53 -7.71 -7.64
CA SER A 8 -7.41 -7.35 -8.75
C SER A 8 -6.54 -7.16 -9.99
N MET A 9 -6.51 -8.13 -10.92
CA MET A 9 -5.77 -7.97 -12.17
C MET A 9 -6.34 -6.79 -12.96
N CYS A 10 -5.57 -5.71 -13.11
CA CYS A 10 -5.93 -4.59 -14.01
C CYS A 10 -4.86 -4.38 -15.10
N PRO A 11 -4.54 -5.38 -15.95
CA PRO A 11 -3.39 -5.28 -16.82
C PRO A 11 -3.75 -4.64 -18.18
N LEU A 12 -3.03 -3.57 -18.54
CA LEU A 12 -3.10 -2.81 -19.79
C LEU A 12 -2.02 -3.27 -20.77
N ALA A 13 -2.20 -3.00 -22.07
CA ALA A 13 -1.17 -3.32 -23.06
C ALA A 13 0.11 -2.51 -22.82
N GLY A 14 1.28 -3.12 -23.08
CA GLY A 14 2.58 -2.51 -22.76
C GLY A 14 2.91 -1.27 -23.59
N GLU A 15 2.30 -1.12 -24.76
CA GLU A 15 2.43 0.05 -25.64
C GLU A 15 1.63 1.28 -25.17
N GLU A 16 0.70 1.09 -24.22
CA GLU A 16 0.01 2.23 -23.62
C GLU A 16 1.02 3.11 -22.87
N LYS A 17 0.84 4.43 -22.95
CA LYS A 17 1.77 5.40 -22.36
C LYS A 17 1.25 5.93 -21.04
N VAL A 18 2.17 6.38 -20.21
CA VAL A 18 1.88 7.08 -18.96
C VAL A 18 2.79 8.29 -18.81
N LEU A 19 2.38 9.22 -17.97
CA LEU A 19 3.19 10.36 -17.55
C LEU A 19 3.71 10.09 -16.14
N ILE A 20 5.03 10.05 -15.95
CA ILE A 20 5.67 9.78 -14.65
C ILE A 20 6.64 10.89 -14.24
N LYS A 21 6.90 11.02 -12.94
CA LYS A 21 8.10 11.75 -12.47
C LYS A 21 9.27 10.78 -12.35
N SER A 22 10.44 11.20 -12.85
CA SER A 22 11.67 10.42 -12.78
C SER A 22 12.21 10.33 -11.35
N SER A 23 12.83 9.20 -11.01
CA SER A 23 13.57 8.99 -9.75
C SER A 23 14.90 9.77 -9.70
N ARG A 24 15.43 10.22 -10.86
CA ARG A 24 16.73 10.90 -10.99
C ARG A 24 16.64 12.45 -11.00
N GLY A 25 15.53 13.04 -10.54
CA GLY A 25 15.36 14.49 -10.37
C GLY A 25 14.01 15.05 -10.86
N ARG A 26 13.88 16.40 -10.95
CA ARG A 26 12.65 17.14 -11.33
C ARG A 26 12.13 16.89 -12.78
N ARG A 27 12.62 15.87 -13.49
CA ARG A 27 12.25 15.61 -14.88
C ARG A 27 11.04 14.68 -14.96
N VAL A 28 10.08 15.05 -15.81
CA VAL A 28 8.87 14.28 -16.11
C VAL A 28 9.11 13.48 -17.38
N GLU A 29 8.61 12.25 -17.44
CA GLU A 29 8.75 11.35 -18.58
C GLU A 29 7.37 10.94 -19.11
N TYR A 30 7.20 10.91 -20.43
CA TYR A 30 6.02 10.38 -21.11
C TYR A 30 6.41 9.21 -22.01
N SER A 31 6.23 8.00 -21.51
CA SER A 31 6.76 6.77 -22.12
C SER A 31 5.78 5.61 -22.01
N SER A 32 6.00 4.55 -22.79
CA SER A 32 5.16 3.34 -22.75
C SER A 32 5.38 2.59 -21.44
N ILE A 33 4.34 1.94 -20.91
CA ILE A 33 4.42 1.18 -19.66
C ILE A 33 5.52 0.10 -19.75
N ARG A 34 5.66 -0.58 -20.91
CA ARG A 34 6.73 -1.55 -21.13
C ARG A 34 8.11 -0.95 -20.93
N ASN A 35 8.42 0.15 -21.62
CA ASN A 35 9.72 0.81 -21.50
C ASN A 35 10.01 1.27 -20.07
N ILE A 36 9.01 1.75 -19.34
CA ILE A 36 9.18 2.18 -17.95
C ILE A 36 9.50 0.98 -17.05
N TYR A 37 8.75 -0.12 -17.19
CA TYR A 37 8.95 -1.33 -16.40
C TYR A 37 10.27 -2.04 -16.70
N GLU A 38 10.62 -2.17 -17.98
CA GLU A 38 11.81 -2.93 -18.41
C GLU A 38 13.09 -2.07 -18.38
N GLY A 39 12.97 -0.76 -18.56
CA GLY A 39 14.10 0.16 -18.59
C GLY A 39 14.68 0.53 -17.22
N ASN A 40 13.99 0.23 -16.11
CA ASN A 40 14.47 0.53 -14.77
C ASN A 40 14.10 -0.56 -13.74
N SER A 41 14.61 -1.77 -13.96
CA SER A 41 14.28 -2.99 -13.19
C SER A 41 14.57 -2.90 -11.68
N LYS A 42 15.39 -1.94 -11.23
CA LYS A 42 15.73 -1.72 -9.82
C LYS A 42 14.82 -0.70 -9.10
N GLN A 43 13.95 0.01 -9.83
CA GLN A 43 13.08 1.03 -9.23
C GLN A 43 11.78 0.41 -8.73
N GLU A 44 11.60 0.43 -7.39
CA GLU A 44 10.46 -0.21 -6.73
C GLU A 44 9.20 0.68 -6.65
N GLU A 45 9.35 2.01 -6.71
CA GLU A 45 8.25 2.98 -6.62
C GLU A 45 8.32 4.03 -7.74
N TYR A 46 7.17 4.37 -8.32
CA TYR A 46 6.98 5.35 -9.38
C TYR A 46 5.88 6.35 -8.99
N GLU A 47 6.03 7.61 -9.40
CA GLU A 47 4.95 8.60 -9.35
C GLU A 47 4.33 8.77 -10.73
N ILE A 48 3.07 8.33 -10.91
CA ILE A 48 2.34 8.47 -12.17
C ILE A 48 1.30 9.59 -12.07
N TYR A 49 1.00 10.24 -13.18
CA TYR A 49 -0.16 11.10 -13.31
C TYR A 49 -1.45 10.28 -13.35
N SER A 50 -2.39 10.59 -12.46
CA SER A 50 -3.73 10.01 -12.44
C SER A 50 -4.75 10.99 -11.85
N ASP A 51 -5.89 11.14 -12.53
CA ASP A 51 -7.05 11.90 -12.06
C ASP A 51 -6.73 13.32 -11.53
N GLY A 52 -5.92 14.08 -12.27
CA GLY A 52 -5.57 15.46 -11.92
C GLY A 52 -4.46 15.62 -10.87
N LYS A 53 -3.76 14.54 -10.48
CA LYS A 53 -2.62 14.59 -9.54
C LYS A 53 -1.58 13.52 -9.85
N PHE A 54 -0.42 13.57 -9.19
CA PHE A 54 0.54 12.46 -9.21
C PHE A 54 0.29 11.53 -8.03
N ILE A 55 0.35 10.22 -8.26
CA ILE A 55 0.18 9.18 -7.24
C ILE A 55 1.34 8.21 -7.28
N LYS A 56 1.74 7.72 -6.10
CA LYS A 56 2.81 6.74 -5.92
C LYS A 56 2.29 5.30 -6.05
N GLY A 57 3.13 4.42 -6.60
CA GLY A 57 2.84 3.01 -6.77
C GLY A 57 3.91 2.26 -7.54
N ARG A 58 3.64 1.01 -7.91
CA ARG A 58 4.59 0.14 -8.62
C ARG A 58 3.98 -0.52 -9.84
N PHE A 59 4.79 -0.81 -10.85
CA PHE A 59 4.34 -1.58 -12.01
C PHE A 59 4.50 -3.09 -11.78
N ASN A 60 3.53 -3.87 -12.25
CA ASN A 60 3.57 -5.33 -12.27
C ASN A 60 3.38 -5.82 -13.71
N LYS A 61 4.02 -6.92 -14.09
CA LYS A 61 3.92 -7.56 -15.42
C LYS A 61 3.16 -8.88 -15.31
N PHE A 62 2.26 -9.12 -16.26
CA PHE A 62 1.50 -10.35 -16.40
C PHE A 62 1.72 -10.90 -17.81
N ASN A 63 2.21 -12.13 -17.89
CA ASN A 63 2.49 -12.76 -19.17
C ASN A 63 1.21 -13.37 -19.76
N ASN A 64 1.19 -13.47 -21.10
CA ASN A 64 0.19 -14.19 -21.88
C ASN A 64 -1.27 -13.92 -21.50
N GLN A 65 -1.68 -12.65 -21.54
CA GLN A 65 -3.06 -12.24 -21.24
C GLN A 65 -3.93 -12.26 -22.50
N ARG A 66 -5.22 -12.62 -22.37
CA ARG A 66 -6.22 -12.42 -23.43
C ARG A 66 -6.56 -10.94 -23.52
N MET A 67 -6.33 -10.35 -24.70
CA MET A 67 -6.39 -8.90 -24.88
C MET A 67 -7.59 -8.48 -25.74
N ILE A 68 -8.15 -7.33 -25.39
CA ILE A 68 -9.22 -6.66 -26.13
C ILE A 68 -8.82 -5.22 -26.46
N LYS A 69 -9.31 -4.73 -27.60
CA LYS A 69 -9.24 -3.34 -28.02
C LYS A 69 -10.63 -2.71 -27.94
N ILE A 70 -10.77 -1.66 -27.15
CA ILE A 70 -12.00 -0.89 -26.98
C ILE A 70 -11.83 0.43 -27.75
N VAL A 71 -12.81 0.75 -28.59
CA VAL A 71 -12.87 2.00 -29.37
C VAL A 71 -14.06 2.80 -28.88
N LEU A 72 -13.82 4.06 -28.52
CA LEU A 72 -14.83 5.00 -28.05
C LEU A 72 -15.35 5.89 -29.17
N GLU A 73 -16.51 6.53 -28.98
CA GLU A 73 -17.13 7.39 -30.00
C GLU A 73 -16.29 8.62 -30.39
N ASN A 74 -15.38 9.06 -29.51
CA ASN A 74 -14.42 10.14 -29.79
C ASN A 74 -13.15 9.65 -30.53
N GLY A 75 -13.14 8.41 -31.03
CA GLY A 75 -12.01 7.86 -31.77
C GLY A 75 -10.81 7.46 -30.92
N HIS A 76 -10.95 7.51 -29.58
CA HIS A 76 -9.93 6.98 -28.68
C HIS A 76 -9.97 5.47 -28.64
N GLU A 77 -8.79 4.89 -28.47
CA GLU A 77 -8.60 3.45 -28.38
C GLU A 77 -7.86 3.13 -27.08
N ILE A 78 -8.25 2.04 -26.43
CA ILE A 78 -7.55 1.46 -25.28
C ILE A 78 -7.43 -0.04 -25.48
N LYS A 79 -6.22 -0.56 -25.25
CA LYS A 79 -5.93 -1.99 -25.30
C LYS A 79 -5.69 -2.52 -23.90
N THR A 80 -6.46 -3.53 -23.52
CA THR A 80 -6.48 -4.02 -22.14
C THR A 80 -6.79 -5.51 -22.10
N SER A 81 -6.45 -6.18 -21.00
CA SER A 81 -6.84 -7.58 -20.79
C SER A 81 -8.35 -7.73 -20.60
N GLU A 82 -8.89 -8.87 -20.99
CA GLU A 82 -10.25 -9.28 -20.66
C GLU A 82 -10.52 -9.30 -19.14
N GLN A 83 -9.48 -9.44 -18.33
CA GLN A 83 -9.58 -9.43 -16.87
C GLN A 83 -9.51 -8.03 -16.26
N HIS A 84 -9.14 -7.01 -17.05
CA HIS A 84 -8.96 -5.65 -16.56
C HIS A 84 -10.27 -5.06 -16.05
N LEU A 85 -10.27 -4.51 -14.85
CA LEU A 85 -11.43 -3.83 -14.29
C LEU A 85 -11.57 -2.43 -14.90
N ASN A 86 -12.77 -2.06 -15.27
CA ASN A 86 -13.10 -0.77 -15.87
C ASN A 86 -14.21 -0.11 -15.04
N PHE A 87 -14.12 1.20 -14.83
CA PHE A 87 -15.26 1.98 -14.38
C PHE A 87 -16.24 2.14 -15.55
N VAL A 88 -17.49 1.79 -15.32
CA VAL A 88 -18.49 1.73 -16.39
C VAL A 88 -19.81 2.31 -15.94
N MET A 89 -20.48 3.03 -16.83
CA MET A 89 -21.92 3.29 -16.72
C MET A 89 -22.65 2.63 -17.88
N THR A 90 -23.78 1.98 -17.60
CA THR A 90 -24.58 1.32 -18.64
C THR A 90 -25.50 2.30 -19.35
N LYS A 91 -25.99 3.32 -18.63
CA LYS A 91 -26.85 4.40 -19.16
C LYS A 91 -26.56 5.70 -18.38
N PRO A 92 -26.86 6.90 -18.91
CA PRO A 92 -26.58 8.17 -18.22
C PRO A 92 -27.11 8.30 -16.78
N LYS A 93 -28.25 7.68 -16.48
CA LYS A 93 -28.87 7.67 -15.14
C LYS A 93 -28.46 6.48 -14.27
N SER A 94 -27.68 5.53 -14.77
CA SER A 94 -27.30 4.33 -14.01
C SER A 94 -26.34 4.66 -12.87
N LYS A 95 -26.20 3.73 -11.92
CA LYS A 95 -25.07 3.73 -11.00
C LYS A 95 -23.77 3.42 -11.77
N GLU A 96 -22.66 3.88 -11.22
CA GLU A 96 -21.33 3.47 -11.67
C GLU A 96 -21.08 2.02 -11.25
N LEU A 97 -20.54 1.22 -12.16
CA LEU A 97 -20.20 -0.18 -11.99
C LEU A 97 -18.69 -0.37 -12.22
N ILE A 98 -18.15 -1.47 -11.68
CA ILE A 98 -16.81 -1.94 -11.99
C ILE A 98 -16.97 -3.29 -12.69
N LEU A 99 -16.60 -3.36 -13.97
CA LEU A 99 -16.76 -4.55 -14.81
C LEU A 99 -15.42 -4.99 -15.39
N LYS A 100 -15.21 -6.29 -15.56
CA LYS A 100 -14.03 -6.80 -16.29
C LYS A 100 -14.16 -6.48 -17.78
N GLY A 101 -13.02 -6.45 -18.47
CA GLY A 101 -12.96 -6.23 -19.92
C GLY A 101 -13.90 -7.14 -20.71
N LYS A 102 -13.97 -8.43 -20.35
CA LYS A 102 -14.88 -9.41 -20.98
C LYS A 102 -16.38 -9.14 -20.76
N GLU A 103 -16.73 -8.33 -19.77
CA GLU A 103 -18.13 -7.99 -19.42
C GLU A 103 -18.59 -6.69 -20.10
N LEU A 104 -17.67 -5.95 -20.74
CA LEU A 104 -17.98 -4.72 -21.45
C LEU A 104 -18.83 -4.99 -22.68
N LYS A 105 -19.83 -4.13 -22.89
CA LYS A 105 -20.73 -4.18 -24.05
C LYS A 105 -20.70 -2.87 -24.81
N ILE A 106 -20.93 -2.95 -26.12
CA ILE A 106 -21.13 -1.77 -26.97
C ILE A 106 -22.30 -0.95 -26.39
N GLY A 107 -22.14 0.37 -26.37
CA GLY A 107 -23.13 1.30 -25.81
C GLY A 107 -22.99 1.60 -24.32
N MET A 108 -22.15 0.86 -23.57
CA MET A 108 -21.72 1.28 -22.23
C MET A 108 -20.77 2.49 -22.31
N TYR A 109 -20.45 3.11 -21.17
CA TYR A 109 -19.66 4.34 -21.11
C TYR A 109 -18.42 4.19 -20.23
N LEU A 110 -17.26 4.67 -20.70
CA LEU A 110 -16.00 4.76 -19.94
C LEU A 110 -15.71 6.22 -19.54
N PRO A 111 -15.12 6.48 -18.36
CA PRO A 111 -14.91 7.83 -17.86
C PRO A 111 -13.58 8.46 -18.32
N TYR A 112 -13.58 9.78 -18.35
CA TYR A 112 -12.43 10.68 -18.39
C TYR A 112 -12.46 11.58 -17.15
N SER A 113 -11.29 12.03 -16.69
CA SER A 113 -11.19 12.97 -15.57
C SER A 113 -11.56 14.39 -16.00
N LEU A 114 -12.33 15.08 -15.16
CA LEU A 114 -12.51 16.54 -15.26
C LEU A 114 -11.66 17.30 -14.23
N ASN A 115 -10.81 16.59 -13.46
CA ASN A 115 -9.90 17.22 -12.52
C ASN A 115 -8.73 17.85 -13.28
N ILE A 116 -8.49 19.14 -13.05
CA ILE A 116 -7.37 19.88 -13.64
C ILE A 116 -6.13 19.63 -12.77
N TYR A 117 -5.04 19.18 -13.39
CA TYR A 117 -3.73 19.22 -12.74
C TYR A 117 -3.33 20.68 -12.60
N LYS A 118 -2.95 21.15 -11.41
CA LYS A 118 -2.60 22.57 -11.23
C LYS A 118 -1.29 22.94 -11.91
N GLY A 119 -0.24 22.14 -11.66
CA GLY A 119 1.10 22.39 -12.18
C GLY A 119 1.67 23.74 -11.74
N GLU A 120 2.92 24.01 -12.10
CA GLU A 120 3.62 25.24 -11.69
C GLU A 120 4.50 25.78 -12.82
N GLY A 121 4.71 27.09 -12.81
CA GLY A 121 5.59 27.79 -13.76
C GLY A 121 4.98 28.05 -15.15
N GLY A 122 5.64 28.94 -15.89
CA GLY A 122 5.18 29.44 -17.18
C GLY A 122 4.11 30.54 -17.05
N ASN A 123 4.02 31.40 -18.07
CA ASN A 123 3.00 32.44 -18.16
C ASN A 123 2.19 32.32 -19.46
N LYS A 124 1.12 33.10 -19.57
CA LYS A 124 0.22 33.09 -20.72
C LYS A 124 0.91 33.41 -22.05
N ASP A 125 1.84 34.37 -22.06
CA ASP A 125 2.48 34.84 -23.29
C ASP A 125 3.45 33.80 -23.86
N LEU A 126 4.33 33.27 -23.02
CA LEU A 126 5.27 32.22 -23.40
C LEU A 126 4.54 30.93 -23.78
N GLY A 127 3.43 30.62 -23.09
CA GLY A 127 2.56 29.49 -23.46
C GLY A 127 1.97 29.68 -24.85
N TYR A 128 1.40 30.85 -25.13
CA TYR A 128 0.88 31.20 -26.46
C TYR A 128 1.96 31.09 -27.55
N PHE A 129 3.17 31.59 -27.28
CA PHE A 129 4.30 31.48 -28.20
C PHE A 129 4.66 30.03 -28.53
N VAL A 130 4.78 29.19 -27.50
CA VAL A 130 5.05 27.74 -27.65
C VAL A 130 3.94 27.05 -28.44
N GLY A 131 2.68 27.43 -28.20
CA GLY A 131 1.52 26.95 -28.95
C GLY A 131 1.59 27.28 -30.44
N CYS A 132 1.85 28.54 -30.77
CA CYS A 132 2.05 28.98 -32.15
C CYS A 132 3.21 28.23 -32.81
N TYR A 133 4.27 27.95 -32.04
CA TYR A 133 5.41 27.20 -32.54
C TYR A 133 5.03 25.74 -32.83
N ALA A 134 4.20 25.13 -31.98
CA ALA A 134 3.76 23.75 -32.14
C ALA A 134 2.94 23.53 -33.42
N GLY A 135 2.12 24.50 -33.82
CA GLY A 135 1.43 24.52 -35.11
C GLY A 135 2.38 24.86 -36.25
N ASP A 136 2.37 26.13 -36.68
CA ASP A 136 3.07 26.62 -37.89
C ASP A 136 4.54 27.03 -37.68
N GLY A 137 5.13 26.69 -36.53
CA GLY A 137 6.52 27.02 -36.22
C GLY A 137 7.55 26.00 -36.70
N SER A 138 8.71 26.51 -37.07
CA SER A 138 9.92 25.75 -37.43
C SER A 138 11.16 26.44 -36.85
N LEU A 139 12.24 25.68 -36.67
CA LEU A 139 13.53 26.24 -36.26
C LEU A 139 14.40 26.46 -37.50
N ASP A 140 15.02 27.63 -37.56
CA ASP A 140 16.11 27.91 -38.48
C ASP A 140 17.43 27.81 -37.70
N GLY A 141 18.05 26.63 -37.79
CA GLY A 141 19.19 26.24 -36.97
C GLY A 141 18.90 26.41 -35.47
N ASP A 142 19.90 26.93 -34.75
CA ASP A 142 19.82 27.25 -33.33
C ASP A 142 19.67 28.75 -33.06
N THR A 143 19.38 29.53 -34.11
CA THR A 143 19.45 31.00 -34.06
C THR A 143 18.09 31.67 -34.15
N ALA A 144 17.11 31.04 -34.80
CA ALA A 144 15.79 31.66 -34.99
C ALA A 144 14.63 30.67 -34.98
N VAL A 145 13.47 31.20 -34.59
CA VAL A 145 12.16 30.55 -34.74
C VAL A 145 11.43 31.22 -35.90
N ALA A 146 10.98 30.43 -36.88
CA ALA A 146 10.24 30.91 -38.04
C ALA A 146 8.81 30.39 -38.03
N PHE A 147 7.84 31.28 -38.23
CA PHE A 147 6.42 30.98 -38.33
C PHE A 147 5.94 31.24 -39.76
N SER A 148 5.31 30.24 -40.39
CA SER A 148 4.75 30.38 -41.74
C SER A 148 3.23 30.52 -41.66
N LEU A 149 2.72 31.74 -41.82
CA LEU A 149 1.34 32.10 -41.53
C LEU A 149 0.62 32.61 -42.78
N GLU A 150 -0.68 32.37 -42.93
CA GLU A 150 -1.45 32.92 -44.05
C GLU A 150 -1.83 34.39 -43.81
N ASN A 151 -1.63 35.24 -44.83
CA ASN A 151 -1.59 36.71 -44.74
C ASN A 151 -2.90 37.37 -44.27
N TYR A 152 -4.07 36.85 -44.67
CA TYR A 152 -5.35 37.51 -44.43
C TYR A 152 -5.96 37.19 -43.04
N TYR A 153 -5.75 35.98 -42.51
CA TYR A 153 -6.43 35.51 -41.29
C TYR A 153 -5.58 35.62 -40.00
N LYS A 154 -4.26 35.86 -40.10
CA LYS A 154 -3.36 35.76 -38.94
C LYS A 154 -2.57 37.03 -38.62
N LYS A 155 -3.02 38.21 -39.07
CA LYS A 155 -2.38 39.51 -38.74
C LYS A 155 -2.27 39.74 -37.23
N GLU A 156 -3.33 39.42 -36.48
CA GLU A 156 -3.34 39.54 -35.01
C GLU A 156 -2.33 38.61 -34.34
N VAL A 157 -2.15 37.40 -34.89
CA VAL A 157 -1.16 36.42 -34.40
C VAL A 157 0.25 36.96 -34.57
N ILE A 158 0.55 37.57 -35.73
CA ILE A 158 1.83 38.22 -35.99
C ILE A 158 2.05 39.35 -34.98
N VAL A 159 1.11 40.29 -34.84
CA VAL A 159 1.22 41.42 -33.89
C VAL A 159 1.50 40.91 -32.48
N LYS A 160 0.76 39.89 -32.05
CA LYS A 160 0.94 39.30 -30.72
C LYS A 160 2.29 38.60 -30.56
N LEU A 161 2.73 37.80 -31.53
CA LEU A 161 4.05 37.15 -31.50
C LEU A 161 5.19 38.17 -31.49
N LYS A 162 5.08 39.26 -32.24
CA LYS A 162 6.06 40.36 -32.22
C LYS A 162 6.13 41.02 -30.85
N LYS A 163 4.97 41.30 -30.23
CA LYS A 163 4.91 41.87 -28.87
C LYS A 163 5.58 40.95 -27.85
N ILE A 164 5.17 39.68 -27.81
CA ILE A 164 5.76 38.67 -26.90
C ILE A 164 7.28 38.57 -27.14
N SER A 165 7.71 38.59 -28.39
CA SER A 165 9.14 38.46 -28.70
C SER A 165 9.95 39.68 -28.30
N LYS A 166 9.37 40.89 -28.41
CA LYS A 166 9.99 42.11 -27.91
C LYS A 166 10.11 42.06 -26.39
N ASP A 167 9.02 41.72 -25.71
CA ASP A 167 8.91 41.77 -24.24
C ASP A 167 9.79 40.70 -23.57
N TYR A 168 9.92 39.50 -24.14
CA TYR A 168 10.62 38.37 -23.52
C TYR A 168 11.96 38.00 -24.17
N PHE A 169 12.19 38.36 -25.44
CA PHE A 169 13.38 37.95 -26.19
C PHE A 169 14.20 39.12 -26.77
N GLY A 170 13.77 40.37 -26.53
CA GLY A 170 14.49 41.57 -26.98
C GLY A 170 14.44 41.80 -28.50
N THR A 171 13.59 41.11 -29.25
CA THR A 171 13.48 41.27 -30.71
C THR A 171 12.04 41.19 -31.18
N SER A 172 11.64 42.09 -32.08
CA SER A 172 10.29 42.04 -32.69
C SER A 172 10.20 41.04 -33.86
N GLY A 173 11.32 40.44 -34.27
CA GLY A 173 11.38 39.59 -35.47
C GLY A 173 11.21 40.35 -36.79
N VAL A 174 11.60 39.67 -37.88
CA VAL A 174 11.51 40.17 -39.26
C VAL A 174 10.34 39.50 -39.96
N VAL A 175 9.50 40.30 -40.63
CA VAL A 175 8.35 39.82 -41.41
C VAL A 175 8.70 39.87 -42.89
N LYS A 176 8.57 38.74 -43.58
CA LYS A 176 8.73 38.65 -45.04
C LYS A 176 7.45 38.10 -45.64
N ALA A 177 6.79 38.89 -46.48
CA ALA A 177 5.67 38.42 -47.29
C ALA A 177 6.20 37.82 -48.59
N ASP A 178 5.71 36.64 -48.96
CA ASP A 178 5.93 36.11 -50.31
C ASP A 178 4.97 36.80 -51.28
N LYS A 179 5.48 37.26 -52.43
CA LYS A 179 4.68 37.94 -53.45
C LYS A 179 3.87 36.95 -54.31
N LYS A 180 4.26 35.67 -54.35
CA LYS A 180 3.61 34.61 -55.16
C LYS A 180 2.66 33.73 -54.35
N SER A 181 2.93 33.51 -53.06
CA SER A 181 2.04 32.78 -52.15
C SER A 181 1.32 33.72 -51.19
N LYS A 182 0.15 33.33 -50.67
CA LYS A 182 -0.56 34.09 -49.62
C LYS A 182 0.10 33.94 -48.23
N LEU A 183 1.37 33.57 -48.16
CA LEU A 183 2.09 33.28 -46.93
C LEU A 183 2.96 34.46 -46.49
N VAL A 184 3.02 34.62 -45.17
CA VAL A 184 3.86 35.57 -44.46
C VAL A 184 4.73 34.79 -43.49
N THR A 185 6.04 34.97 -43.60
CA THR A 185 7.01 34.40 -42.67
C THR A 185 7.38 35.43 -41.61
N LEU A 186 7.15 35.12 -40.34
CA LEU A 186 7.70 35.86 -39.21
C LEU A 186 8.92 35.10 -38.67
N LYS A 187 10.10 35.71 -38.75
CA LYS A 187 11.36 35.14 -38.26
C LYS A 187 11.82 35.88 -37.01
N ILE A 188 12.00 35.14 -35.92
CA ILE A 188 12.34 35.67 -34.59
C ILE A 188 13.74 35.19 -34.24
N CYS A 189 14.73 36.05 -34.44
CA CYS A 189 16.15 35.75 -34.24
C CYS A 189 16.51 35.83 -32.75
N SER A 190 16.25 34.76 -32.01
CA SER A 190 16.61 34.66 -30.60
C SER A 190 16.91 33.22 -30.21
N ARG A 191 18.13 32.97 -29.70
CA ARG A 191 18.52 31.67 -29.13
C ARG A 191 17.66 31.30 -27.92
N THR A 192 17.20 32.29 -27.14
CA THR A 192 16.29 32.09 -26.01
C THR A 192 14.93 31.59 -26.47
N ALA A 193 14.38 32.17 -27.55
CA ALA A 193 13.14 31.69 -28.16
C ALA A 193 13.27 30.26 -28.69
N VAL A 194 14.40 29.94 -29.33
CA VAL A 194 14.73 28.57 -29.78
C VAL A 194 14.78 27.61 -28.59
N GLY A 195 15.47 27.98 -27.50
CA GLY A 195 15.56 27.19 -26.27
C GLY A 195 14.18 26.91 -25.67
N LEU A 196 13.33 27.94 -25.56
CA LEU A 196 11.95 27.79 -25.09
C LEU A 196 11.15 26.80 -25.96
N CYS A 197 11.25 26.91 -27.28
CA CYS A 197 10.58 26.00 -28.20
C CYS A 197 11.06 24.55 -28.04
N LYS A 198 12.37 24.32 -27.93
CA LYS A 198 12.97 22.99 -27.74
C LYS A 198 12.59 22.36 -26.39
N ASP A 199 12.42 23.18 -25.35
CA ASP A 199 12.02 22.73 -24.01
C ASP A 199 10.61 22.12 -23.96
N PHE A 200 9.74 22.54 -24.87
CA PHE A 200 8.30 22.25 -24.81
C PHE A 200 7.74 21.54 -26.03
N VAL A 201 8.47 21.50 -27.14
CA VAL A 201 8.08 20.83 -28.39
C VAL A 201 9.29 20.09 -28.94
N GLU A 202 9.15 18.78 -29.07
CA GLU A 202 10.19 17.87 -29.52
C GLU A 202 9.97 17.43 -30.96
N ASN A 203 11.08 17.08 -31.63
CA ASN A 203 11.12 16.61 -33.02
C ASN A 203 10.56 17.63 -34.03
N LYS A 204 10.49 17.23 -35.30
CA LYS A 204 10.03 18.04 -36.43
C LYS A 204 9.01 17.26 -37.27
N GLU A 205 8.29 17.97 -38.13
CA GLU A 205 7.40 17.38 -39.16
C GLU A 205 6.41 16.35 -38.58
N ARG A 206 6.33 15.16 -39.19
CA ARG A 206 5.42 14.06 -38.80
C ARG A 206 5.77 13.41 -37.45
N ASN A 207 6.90 13.79 -36.84
CA ASN A 207 7.32 13.31 -35.53
C ASN A 207 7.13 14.35 -34.41
N LYS A 208 6.75 15.59 -34.76
CA LYS A 208 6.58 16.72 -33.83
C LYS A 208 5.59 16.34 -32.71
N ARG A 209 5.90 16.70 -31.46
CA ARG A 209 5.05 16.44 -30.29
C ARG A 209 5.31 17.44 -29.18
N TYR A 210 4.37 17.62 -28.25
CA TYR A 210 4.68 18.31 -27.01
C TYR A 210 5.61 17.47 -26.11
N ALA A 211 6.58 18.16 -25.51
CA ALA A 211 7.52 17.57 -24.56
C ALA A 211 6.82 17.26 -23.21
N PRO A 212 7.27 16.24 -22.46
CA PRO A 212 6.67 15.88 -21.16
C PRO A 212 6.61 17.03 -20.16
N LYS A 213 7.62 17.91 -20.17
CA LYS A 213 7.72 19.11 -19.30
C LYS A 213 6.47 19.99 -19.42
N LEU A 214 5.88 20.08 -20.61
CA LEU A 214 4.71 20.91 -20.86
C LEU A 214 3.51 20.50 -20.02
N PHE A 215 3.30 19.20 -19.80
CA PHE A 215 2.10 18.67 -19.14
C PHE A 215 2.05 18.99 -17.64
N THR A 216 3.18 19.39 -17.05
CA THR A 216 3.28 19.76 -15.64
C THR A 216 3.38 21.25 -15.37
N MET A 217 3.38 22.08 -16.43
CA MET A 217 3.39 23.53 -16.29
C MET A 217 2.09 24.06 -15.67
N GLY A 218 2.07 25.33 -15.26
CA GLY A 218 0.87 25.98 -14.75
C GLY A 218 -0.32 25.88 -15.71
N GLU A 219 -1.54 25.84 -15.15
CA GLU A 219 -2.78 25.76 -15.91
C GLU A 219 -2.90 26.85 -16.98
N GLU A 220 -2.55 28.09 -16.64
CA GLU A 220 -2.62 29.23 -17.56
C GLU A 220 -1.68 29.06 -18.76
N PHE A 221 -0.44 28.63 -18.53
CA PHE A 221 0.53 28.34 -19.58
C PHE A 221 0.01 27.26 -20.54
N ARG A 222 -0.48 26.14 -20.01
CA ARG A 222 -1.01 25.03 -20.83
C ARG A 222 -2.25 25.42 -21.64
N ARG A 223 -3.14 26.23 -21.07
CA ARG A 223 -4.28 26.79 -21.82
C ARG A 223 -3.82 27.72 -22.94
N ALA A 224 -2.84 28.57 -22.66
CA ALA A 224 -2.29 29.47 -23.65
C ALA A 224 -1.56 28.74 -24.79
N VAL A 225 -0.87 27.62 -24.51
CA VAL A 225 -0.33 26.72 -25.54
C VAL A 225 -1.43 26.28 -26.51
N LEU A 226 -2.58 25.83 -26.00
CA LEU A 226 -3.69 25.45 -26.88
C LEU A 226 -4.19 26.65 -27.68
N SER A 227 -4.34 27.82 -27.06
CA SER A 227 -4.75 29.05 -27.75
C SER A 227 -3.79 29.46 -28.88
N GLY A 228 -2.48 29.34 -28.67
CA GLY A 228 -1.48 29.61 -29.71
C GLY A 228 -1.50 28.59 -30.84
N HIS A 229 -1.66 27.31 -30.50
CA HIS A 229 -1.78 26.26 -31.50
C HIS A 229 -3.04 26.47 -32.34
N TYR A 230 -4.16 26.84 -31.71
CA TYR A 230 -5.38 27.18 -32.44
C TYR A 230 -5.23 28.38 -33.36
N ALA A 231 -4.48 29.40 -32.92
CA ALA A 231 -4.26 30.61 -33.71
C ALA A 231 -3.41 30.36 -34.97
N THR A 232 -2.65 29.26 -34.99
CA THR A 232 -1.80 28.88 -36.12
C THR A 232 -2.43 27.72 -36.88
N ASP A 233 -2.35 26.51 -36.37
CA ASP A 233 -2.81 25.30 -37.07
C ASP A 233 -4.24 24.85 -36.64
N GLY A 234 -5.06 25.81 -36.18
CA GLY A 234 -6.43 25.56 -35.74
C GLY A 234 -7.48 26.24 -36.61
N GLY A 235 -8.62 25.54 -36.80
CA GLY A 235 -9.78 26.09 -37.51
C GLY A 235 -10.88 26.60 -36.57
N ASN A 236 -11.89 27.28 -37.13
CA ASN A 236 -13.08 27.87 -36.47
C ASN A 236 -13.96 26.91 -35.63
N ARG A 237 -13.56 25.64 -35.46
CA ARG A 237 -14.33 24.59 -34.80
C ARG A 237 -13.58 23.92 -33.64
N ASN A 238 -12.59 24.59 -33.04
CA ASN A 238 -11.76 24.07 -31.94
C ASN A 238 -11.01 22.78 -32.30
N ARG A 239 -10.50 22.70 -33.53
CA ARG A 239 -9.73 21.54 -34.03
C ARG A 239 -8.31 21.97 -34.32
N ILE A 240 -7.36 21.14 -33.91
CA ILE A 240 -5.96 21.20 -34.33
C ILE A 240 -5.77 20.16 -35.44
N TYR A 241 -5.20 20.57 -36.57
CA TYR A 241 -4.84 19.65 -37.64
C TYR A 241 -3.39 19.23 -37.46
N THR A 242 -3.07 17.96 -37.72
CA THR A 242 -1.69 17.50 -37.64
C THR A 242 -1.50 16.21 -38.44
N SER A 243 -0.33 16.06 -39.05
CA SER A 243 0.11 14.82 -39.70
C SER A 243 0.89 13.90 -38.74
N SER A 244 1.16 14.37 -37.52
CA SER A 244 1.95 13.66 -36.51
C SER A 244 1.07 12.85 -35.55
N PRO A 245 1.14 11.51 -35.57
CA PRO A 245 0.46 10.69 -34.56
C PRO A 245 0.99 10.96 -33.14
N LYS A 246 2.27 11.35 -33.01
CA LYS A 246 2.87 11.70 -31.72
C LYS A 246 2.28 13.01 -31.18
N MET A 247 1.94 13.97 -32.06
CA MET A 247 1.24 15.19 -31.66
C MET A 247 -0.16 14.87 -31.13
N VAL A 248 -0.91 13.99 -31.82
CA VAL A 248 -2.24 13.52 -31.35
C VAL A 248 -2.16 12.95 -29.94
N GLN A 249 -1.21 12.05 -29.67
CA GLN A 249 -1.01 11.50 -28.32
C GLN A 249 -0.67 12.58 -27.29
N SER A 250 0.23 13.51 -27.64
CA SER A 250 0.64 14.59 -26.75
C SER A 250 -0.50 15.60 -26.48
N LEU A 251 -1.41 15.80 -27.43
CA LEU A 251 -2.63 16.59 -27.26
C LEU A 251 -3.63 15.90 -26.34
N ASN A 252 -3.75 14.56 -26.41
CA ASN A 252 -4.65 13.80 -25.54
C ASN A 252 -4.23 13.93 -24.07
N ILE A 253 -2.93 13.75 -23.76
CA ILE A 253 -2.44 13.92 -22.38
C ILE A 253 -2.51 15.39 -21.94
N LEU A 254 -2.21 16.37 -22.81
CA LEU A 254 -2.39 17.79 -22.50
C LEU A 254 -3.85 18.09 -22.14
N ALA A 255 -4.81 17.63 -22.95
CA ALA A 255 -6.24 17.76 -22.68
C ALA A 255 -6.64 17.12 -21.35
N ALA A 256 -6.15 15.91 -21.06
CA ALA A 256 -6.38 15.22 -19.80
C ALA A 256 -5.87 16.05 -18.60
N THR A 257 -4.67 16.63 -18.70
CA THR A 257 -4.12 17.49 -17.63
C THR A 257 -4.91 18.77 -17.40
N LEU A 258 -5.70 19.20 -18.39
CA LEU A 258 -6.59 20.37 -18.34
C LEU A 258 -8.04 20.01 -17.98
N GLY A 259 -8.30 18.77 -17.55
CA GLY A 259 -9.64 18.33 -17.14
C GLY A 259 -10.63 18.25 -18.30
N THR A 260 -10.16 17.93 -19.50
CA THR A 260 -11.00 17.68 -20.69
C THR A 260 -10.48 16.48 -21.48
N THR A 261 -11.07 16.21 -22.64
CA THR A 261 -10.63 15.15 -23.55
C THR A 261 -10.66 15.64 -25.00
N THR A 262 -10.28 14.80 -25.94
CA THR A 262 -10.28 15.10 -27.38
C THR A 262 -11.21 14.16 -28.15
N SER A 263 -11.53 14.53 -29.39
CA SER A 263 -12.07 13.65 -30.41
C SER A 263 -11.13 13.62 -31.60
N ILE A 264 -10.79 12.43 -32.06
CA ILE A 264 -9.78 12.19 -33.10
C ILE A 264 -10.51 11.80 -34.39
N TYR A 265 -10.33 12.61 -35.43
CA TYR A 265 -10.82 12.32 -36.78
C TYR A 265 -9.61 12.01 -37.65
N LYS A 266 -9.53 10.77 -38.13
CA LYS A 266 -8.47 10.31 -39.04
C LYS A 266 -8.96 10.43 -40.49
N ASP A 267 -8.22 11.14 -41.33
CA ASP A 267 -8.50 11.25 -42.76
C ASP A 267 -7.68 10.22 -43.55
N GLU A 268 -8.36 9.21 -44.09
CA GLU A 268 -7.79 8.12 -44.88
C GLU A 268 -8.36 8.06 -46.31
N ARG A 269 -8.97 9.15 -46.81
CA ARG A 269 -9.57 9.18 -48.15
C ARG A 269 -8.53 8.91 -49.25
N LYS A 270 -8.91 8.15 -50.29
CA LYS A 270 -8.03 7.72 -51.39
C LYS A 270 -7.39 8.88 -52.20
N ASN A 271 -8.04 10.04 -52.25
CA ASN A 271 -7.62 11.19 -53.09
C ASN A 271 -7.03 12.36 -52.28
N ARG A 272 -6.52 12.11 -51.07
CA ARG A 272 -5.94 13.17 -50.22
C ARG A 272 -4.47 13.42 -50.55
N LEU A 273 -3.97 14.61 -50.20
CA LEU A 273 -2.55 14.94 -50.27
C LEU A 273 -1.75 14.08 -49.26
N GLY A 274 -0.79 13.31 -49.79
CA GLY A 274 0.14 12.47 -49.03
C GLY A 274 -0.33 11.02 -48.81
N LYS A 275 0.63 10.08 -48.76
CA LYS A 275 0.39 8.64 -48.58
C LYS A 275 -0.10 8.28 -47.17
N GLU A 276 0.34 9.01 -46.15
CA GLU A 276 0.14 8.69 -44.73
C GLU A 276 -0.92 9.58 -44.06
N PRO A 277 -1.80 9.05 -43.17
CA PRO A 277 -3.00 9.74 -42.67
C PRO A 277 -2.75 11.12 -42.04
N ASN A 278 -3.75 12.00 -42.13
CA ASN A 278 -3.81 13.26 -41.39
C ASN A 278 -4.88 13.18 -40.30
N TYR A 279 -4.72 13.98 -39.25
CA TYR A 279 -5.58 13.97 -38.08
C TYR A 279 -6.17 15.36 -37.85
N ALA A 280 -7.46 15.41 -37.54
CA ALA A 280 -8.08 16.57 -36.90
C ALA A 280 -8.43 16.20 -35.46
N VAL A 281 -7.83 16.92 -34.51
CA VAL A 281 -8.02 16.69 -33.07
C VAL A 281 -8.90 17.80 -32.52
N LEU A 282 -10.16 17.48 -32.24
CA LEU A 282 -11.09 18.38 -31.55
C LEU A 282 -10.83 18.29 -30.05
N ILE A 283 -10.47 19.39 -29.40
CA ILE A 283 -10.42 19.41 -27.93
C ILE A 283 -11.78 19.87 -27.42
N TYR A 284 -12.39 19.10 -26.53
CA TYR A 284 -13.73 19.41 -26.06
C TYR A 284 -13.76 20.69 -25.21
N GLN A 285 -14.61 21.64 -25.61
CA GLN A 285 -15.09 22.71 -24.74
C GLN A 285 -16.36 22.24 -24.03
N LEU A 286 -16.23 21.90 -22.74
CA LEU A 286 -17.26 21.19 -21.98
C LEU A 286 -18.36 22.10 -21.42
N ASN A 287 -18.87 23.02 -22.25
CA ASN A 287 -19.84 24.04 -21.87
C ASN A 287 -21.27 23.48 -21.72
N ARG A 288 -21.52 22.24 -22.18
CA ARG A 288 -22.81 21.53 -22.09
C ARG A 288 -22.74 20.31 -21.18
N LYS A 289 -23.89 19.88 -20.64
CA LYS A 289 -23.98 18.71 -19.74
C LYS A 289 -23.84 17.37 -20.47
N ASN A 290 -24.31 17.27 -21.71
CA ASN A 290 -24.21 16.07 -22.54
C ASN A 290 -24.08 16.43 -24.03
N TYR A 291 -23.80 15.44 -24.87
CA TYR A 291 -23.86 15.55 -26.32
C TYR A 291 -24.51 14.30 -26.90
N GLY A 292 -25.83 14.38 -27.11
CA GLY A 292 -26.65 13.26 -27.57
C GLY A 292 -26.42 12.02 -26.72
N SER A 293 -26.23 10.86 -27.37
CA SER A 293 -25.84 9.62 -26.69
C SER A 293 -24.33 9.42 -26.60
N ILE A 294 -23.51 10.32 -27.16
CA ILE A 294 -22.05 10.15 -27.31
C ILE A 294 -21.34 10.28 -25.97
N TRP A 295 -21.63 11.35 -25.22
CA TRP A 295 -21.07 11.55 -23.88
C TRP A 295 -21.96 12.38 -22.97
N PHE A 296 -21.75 12.28 -21.66
CA PHE A 296 -22.36 13.13 -20.64
C PHE A 296 -21.42 13.37 -19.46
N LYS A 297 -21.63 14.47 -18.73
CA LYS A 297 -20.93 14.77 -17.47
C LYS A 297 -21.72 14.25 -16.28
N LYS A 298 -21.04 13.63 -15.32
CA LYS A 298 -21.60 13.26 -14.02
C LYS A 298 -20.51 13.34 -12.96
N GLY A 299 -20.73 14.19 -11.95
CA GLY A 299 -19.68 14.54 -10.98
C GLY A 299 -18.46 15.14 -11.66
N LYS A 300 -17.26 14.74 -11.23
CA LYS A 300 -15.98 15.18 -11.83
C LYS A 300 -15.51 14.28 -12.99
N ARG A 301 -16.43 13.63 -13.70
CA ARG A 301 -16.13 12.71 -14.81
C ARG A 301 -16.96 13.01 -16.04
N LEU A 302 -16.35 12.80 -17.20
CA LEU A 302 -17.02 12.75 -18.49
C LEU A 302 -17.10 11.31 -18.97
N TRP A 303 -18.30 10.83 -19.23
CA TRP A 303 -18.58 9.45 -19.60
C TRP A 303 -18.77 9.36 -21.11
N MET A 304 -17.92 8.61 -21.79
CA MET A 304 -17.88 8.47 -23.24
C MET A 304 -18.31 7.08 -23.68
N LYS A 305 -19.19 7.01 -24.67
CA LYS A 305 -19.79 5.75 -25.14
C LYS A 305 -18.76 4.86 -25.86
N ILE A 306 -18.83 3.56 -25.57
CA ILE A 306 -18.11 2.49 -26.26
C ILE A 306 -18.79 2.26 -27.61
N LYS A 307 -18.01 2.46 -28.67
CA LYS A 307 -18.43 2.26 -30.06
C LYS A 307 -18.17 0.84 -30.53
N LYS A 308 -17.01 0.27 -30.17
CA LYS A 308 -16.60 -1.07 -30.64
C LYS A 308 -15.69 -1.76 -29.63
N ILE A 309 -15.80 -3.08 -29.55
CA ILE A 309 -14.88 -3.95 -28.80
C ILE A 309 -14.42 -5.04 -29.76
N LYS A 310 -13.12 -5.33 -29.80
CA LYS A 310 -12.55 -6.43 -30.62
C LYS A 310 -11.52 -7.21 -29.81
N PRO A 311 -11.48 -8.55 -29.89
CA PRO A 311 -10.32 -9.30 -29.43
C PRO A 311 -9.09 -8.94 -30.27
N ILE A 312 -7.92 -8.97 -29.64
CA ILE A 312 -6.61 -8.81 -30.30
C ILE A 312 -5.68 -9.93 -29.84
N GLN A 313 -4.51 -10.05 -30.46
CA GLN A 313 -3.53 -11.08 -30.09
C GLN A 313 -3.16 -10.99 -28.60
N ASN A 314 -3.02 -12.15 -27.96
CA ASN A 314 -2.55 -12.23 -26.59
C ASN A 314 -1.16 -11.58 -26.46
N SER A 315 -0.94 -10.86 -25.37
CA SER A 315 0.34 -10.22 -25.12
C SER A 315 0.66 -10.18 -23.63
N ALA A 316 1.90 -9.82 -23.30
CA ALA A 316 2.19 -9.33 -21.97
C ALA A 316 1.38 -8.05 -21.70
N ALA A 317 0.86 -7.94 -20.48
CA ALA A 317 0.10 -6.80 -20.04
C ALA A 317 0.58 -6.36 -18.65
N TYR A 318 0.40 -5.10 -18.33
CA TYR A 318 1.08 -4.43 -17.23
C TYR A 318 0.06 -3.71 -16.36
N CYS A 319 0.19 -3.81 -15.05
CA CYS A 319 -0.69 -3.11 -14.12
C CYS A 319 0.10 -2.10 -13.29
N PHE A 320 -0.48 -0.92 -13.05
CA PHE A 320 0.00 -0.03 -12.02
C PHE A 320 -0.72 -0.29 -10.70
N GLU A 321 0.06 -0.56 -9.67
CA GLU A 321 -0.39 -0.82 -8.31
C GLU A 321 -0.18 0.42 -7.45
N ALA A 322 -1.27 1.15 -7.17
CA ALA A 322 -1.20 2.37 -6.37
C ALA A 322 -1.08 2.06 -4.86
N ASN A 323 -0.35 2.90 -4.12
CA ASN A 323 -0.15 2.74 -2.67
C ASN A 323 -1.47 2.80 -1.88
N MET A 324 -1.48 2.19 -0.68
CA MET A 324 -2.67 2.19 0.20
C MET A 324 -3.19 3.62 0.47
N GLY A 325 -4.51 3.79 0.52
CA GLY A 325 -5.16 5.09 0.75
C GLY A 325 -5.40 5.95 -0.50
N THR A 326 -4.82 5.59 -1.65
CA THR A 326 -5.06 6.31 -2.92
C THR A 326 -6.22 5.70 -3.71
N ASN A 327 -7.10 6.52 -4.30
CA ASN A 327 -8.20 6.01 -5.14
C ASN A 327 -7.66 5.12 -6.27
N PRO A 328 -8.27 3.94 -6.57
CA PRO A 328 -7.75 2.96 -7.53
C PRO A 328 -8.06 3.38 -8.96
N ILE A 329 -7.66 4.59 -9.33
CA ILE A 329 -7.94 5.21 -10.61
C ILE A 329 -6.61 5.38 -11.33
N PHE A 330 -6.60 5.10 -12.63
CA PHE A 330 -5.49 5.25 -13.54
C PHE A 330 -5.87 6.15 -14.70
N THR A 331 -5.02 7.09 -15.08
CA THR A 331 -5.17 7.79 -16.37
C THR A 331 -4.28 7.11 -17.40
N VAL A 332 -4.88 6.56 -18.46
CA VAL A 332 -4.12 6.04 -19.60
C VAL A 332 -3.59 7.21 -20.40
N GLY A 333 -2.27 7.36 -20.52
CA GLY A 333 -1.64 8.56 -21.09
C GLY A 333 -1.77 8.70 -22.62
N THR A 334 -2.10 7.65 -23.36
CA THR A 334 -2.36 7.72 -24.82
C THR A 334 -3.70 8.35 -25.16
N SER A 335 -4.71 8.15 -24.32
CA SER A 335 -6.10 8.54 -24.56
C SER A 335 -6.65 9.52 -23.52
N GLY A 336 -6.15 9.49 -22.28
CA GLY A 336 -6.71 10.22 -21.14
C GLY A 336 -7.87 9.49 -20.46
N ILE A 337 -8.20 8.27 -20.90
CA ILE A 337 -9.26 7.45 -20.30
C ILE A 337 -8.90 7.14 -18.85
N LEU A 338 -9.89 7.31 -17.96
CA LEU A 338 -9.81 6.82 -16.59
C LEU A 338 -10.23 5.36 -16.54
N THR A 339 -9.34 4.53 -16.01
CA THR A 339 -9.63 3.11 -15.77
C THR A 339 -9.27 2.70 -14.36
N HIS A 340 -9.62 1.49 -13.97
CA HIS A 340 -9.33 0.97 -12.64
C HIS A 340 -7.85 0.54 -12.57
N ASN A 341 -7.17 0.93 -11.49
CA ASN A 341 -5.83 0.45 -11.18
C ASN A 341 -5.86 -0.84 -10.37
N CYS A 342 -4.76 -1.60 -10.39
CA CYS A 342 -4.55 -2.52 -9.28
C CYS A 342 -4.44 -1.64 -8.03
N ARG A 343 -5.32 -1.86 -7.07
CA ARG A 343 -4.91 -1.63 -5.70
C ARG A 343 -4.17 -2.91 -5.32
N LEU A 344 -3.20 -2.82 -4.43
CA LEU A 344 -3.12 -3.84 -3.39
C LEU A 344 -4.56 -3.87 -2.87
N ARG A 345 -5.38 -4.86 -3.30
CA ARG A 345 -6.57 -5.20 -2.52
C ARG A 345 -5.93 -5.35 -1.18
N LEU A 346 -6.20 -4.38 -0.29
CA LEU A 346 -5.85 -4.45 1.10
C LEU A 346 -6.06 -5.89 1.40
N ASP A 347 -4.96 -6.59 1.63
CA ASP A 347 -5.03 -8.01 1.82
C ASP A 347 -6.21 -8.18 2.77
N ASN A 348 -7.23 -8.98 2.42
CA ASN A 348 -8.38 -9.07 3.32
C ASN A 348 -7.92 -9.58 4.72
N ARG A 349 -6.66 -10.01 4.82
CA ARG A 349 -5.86 -10.24 6.03
C ARG A 349 -5.39 -8.96 6.76
N VAL A 350 -5.08 -7.86 6.08
CA VAL A 350 -4.74 -6.53 6.66
C VAL A 350 -5.98 -5.72 7.03
N LEU A 351 -7.09 -5.79 6.28
CA LEU A 351 -8.39 -5.19 6.71
C LEU A 351 -9.04 -5.98 7.87
N ARG A 352 -8.60 -7.22 8.09
CA ARG A 352 -8.81 -7.96 9.34
C ARG A 352 -7.93 -7.50 10.51
N LYS A 353 -7.14 -6.43 10.35
CA LYS A 353 -6.88 -5.52 11.47
C LYS A 353 -8.16 -4.73 11.73
N ARG A 354 -9.19 -5.41 12.24
CA ARG A 354 -10.47 -4.80 12.62
C ARG A 354 -10.23 -3.91 13.83
N GLY A 355 -9.98 -2.62 13.57
CA GLY A 355 -10.35 -1.51 14.45
C GLY A 355 -9.45 -1.21 15.66
N GLY A 356 -8.30 -1.84 15.83
CA GLY A 356 -7.35 -1.46 16.88
C GLY A 356 -5.93 -1.44 16.36
N GLY A 357 -5.03 -0.77 17.09
CA GLY A 357 -3.61 -0.62 16.76
C GLY A 357 -2.84 -1.94 16.59
N LEU A 358 -1.57 -1.97 17.00
CA LEU A 358 -0.70 -3.15 16.81
C LEU A 358 -1.30 -4.47 17.36
N PHE A 359 -2.18 -4.38 18.38
CA PHE A 359 -2.90 -5.48 19.03
C PHE A 359 -4.32 -5.76 18.49
N GLY A 360 -4.82 -4.98 17.53
CA GLY A 360 -6.18 -5.17 16.99
C GLY A 360 -7.33 -4.88 17.97
N ALA A 361 -7.07 -4.22 19.11
CA ALA A 361 -8.07 -3.82 20.10
C ALA A 361 -8.85 -2.55 19.69
N ALA A 362 -10.07 -2.71 19.17
CA ALA A 362 -11.09 -1.67 19.00
C ALA A 362 -12.06 -1.67 20.21
N PRO A 363 -12.83 -0.60 20.47
CA PRO A 363 -14.03 -0.74 21.30
C PRO A 363 -14.92 -1.88 20.76
N LEU A 364 -15.52 -2.69 21.64
CA LEU A 364 -16.37 -3.85 21.30
C LEU A 364 -15.63 -5.00 20.57
N THR A 365 -14.37 -5.24 20.93
CA THR A 365 -13.59 -6.40 20.48
C THR A 365 -13.01 -7.20 21.66
N GLY A 366 -12.56 -8.42 21.39
CA GLY A 366 -11.94 -9.32 22.36
C GLY A 366 -11.57 -10.64 21.69
N SER A 367 -11.46 -11.72 22.47
CA SER A 367 -11.28 -13.08 21.95
C SER A 367 -12.42 -13.99 22.40
N VAL A 368 -12.92 -14.86 21.51
CA VAL A 368 -13.91 -15.89 21.88
C VAL A 368 -13.28 -17.00 22.73
N GLY A 369 -11.95 -17.13 22.66
CA GLY A 369 -11.19 -18.13 23.39
C GLY A 369 -9.76 -18.23 22.89
N VAL A 370 -8.92 -18.80 23.75
CA VAL A 370 -7.51 -19.05 23.48
C VAL A 370 -7.28 -20.56 23.52
N VAL A 371 -6.62 -21.10 22.49
CA VAL A 371 -6.06 -22.46 22.51
C VAL A 371 -4.54 -22.33 22.44
N THR A 372 -3.84 -22.81 23.47
CA THR A 372 -2.37 -22.74 23.56
C THR A 372 -1.76 -24.06 23.16
N ILE A 373 -0.85 -24.02 22.19
CA ILE A 373 -0.09 -25.19 21.73
C ILE A 373 1.13 -25.40 22.63
N ASN A 374 1.29 -26.63 23.10
CA ASN A 374 2.44 -27.06 23.88
C ASN A 374 3.63 -27.33 22.95
N MET A 375 4.54 -26.36 22.81
CA MET A 375 5.67 -26.46 21.90
C MET A 375 6.76 -27.37 22.46
N ALA A 376 6.94 -27.43 23.78
CA ALA A 376 7.92 -28.30 24.42
C ALA A 376 7.68 -29.77 24.08
N ARG A 377 6.44 -30.26 24.28
CA ARG A 377 6.03 -31.61 23.88
C ARG A 377 6.22 -31.84 22.38
N LEU A 378 5.93 -30.83 21.57
CA LEU A 378 6.08 -30.93 20.12
C LEU A 378 7.56 -31.07 19.70
N GLY A 379 8.47 -30.35 20.35
CA GLY A 379 9.91 -30.45 20.15
C GLY A 379 10.43 -31.84 20.51
N TYR A 380 10.01 -32.36 21.67
CA TYR A 380 10.39 -33.69 22.15
C TYR A 380 9.92 -34.84 21.25
N LEU A 381 8.70 -34.75 20.72
CA LEU A 381 8.12 -35.81 19.87
C LEU A 381 8.54 -35.73 18.40
N ALA A 382 9.16 -34.64 17.97
CA ALA A 382 9.52 -34.44 16.56
C ALA A 382 10.87 -35.06 16.24
N SER A 383 10.93 -35.82 15.14
CA SER A 383 12.18 -36.38 14.61
C SER A 383 13.05 -35.35 13.86
N GLY A 384 12.53 -34.14 13.66
CA GLY A 384 13.22 -33.05 12.96
C GLY A 384 12.28 -31.88 12.62
N LYS A 385 12.83 -30.81 12.04
CA LYS A 385 12.09 -29.57 11.72
C LYS A 385 10.85 -29.79 10.83
N LYS A 386 10.92 -30.73 9.88
CA LYS A 386 9.80 -31.05 8.98
C LYS A 386 8.66 -31.73 9.73
N ASP A 387 8.97 -32.77 10.49
CA ASP A 387 7.99 -33.50 11.31
C ASP A 387 7.36 -32.59 12.38
N PHE A 388 8.16 -31.72 13.01
CA PHE A 388 7.67 -30.68 13.92
C PHE A 388 6.57 -29.82 13.28
N ARG A 389 6.81 -29.32 12.06
CA ARG A 389 5.85 -28.48 11.33
C ARG A 389 4.59 -29.23 10.93
N GLU A 390 4.70 -30.50 10.53
CA GLU A 390 3.56 -31.33 10.17
C GLU A 390 2.67 -31.61 11.40
N LYS A 391 3.29 -31.96 12.54
CA LYS A 391 2.57 -32.13 13.81
C LYS A 391 1.97 -30.80 14.30
N LEU A 392 2.71 -29.69 14.21
CA LEU A 392 2.19 -28.35 14.53
C LEU A 392 0.96 -28.02 13.69
N ASN A 393 1.01 -28.29 12.39
CA ASN A 393 -0.13 -28.08 11.49
C ASN A 393 -1.37 -28.83 11.99
N ARG A 394 -1.23 -30.11 12.33
CA ARG A 394 -2.34 -30.93 12.85
C ARG A 394 -2.92 -30.33 14.13
N LEU A 395 -2.07 -29.87 15.05
CA LEU A 395 -2.52 -29.22 16.30
C LEU A 395 -3.23 -27.89 16.02
N MET A 396 -2.74 -27.09 15.07
CA MET A 396 -3.38 -25.83 14.68
C MET A 396 -4.75 -26.06 14.04
N GLU A 397 -4.93 -27.10 13.23
CA GLU A 397 -6.25 -27.48 12.68
C GLU A 397 -7.22 -27.89 13.79
N LEU A 398 -6.75 -28.64 14.80
CA LEU A 398 -7.57 -28.98 15.97
C LEU A 398 -7.95 -27.74 16.78
N ALA A 399 -7.01 -26.81 16.98
CA ALA A 399 -7.26 -25.54 17.65
C ALA A 399 -8.31 -24.70 16.89
N LYS A 400 -8.21 -24.62 15.56
CA LYS A 400 -9.22 -23.99 14.69
C LYS A 400 -10.60 -24.60 14.93
N ASN A 401 -10.71 -25.92 14.83
CA ASN A 401 -11.98 -26.62 15.01
C ASN A 401 -12.58 -26.35 16.40
N SER A 402 -11.77 -26.42 17.46
CA SER A 402 -12.21 -26.12 18.83
C SER A 402 -12.74 -24.69 18.96
N LEU A 403 -12.04 -23.70 18.39
CA LEU A 403 -12.43 -22.29 18.48
C LEU A 403 -13.70 -21.99 17.67
N GLU A 404 -13.86 -22.61 16.50
CA GLU A 404 -15.07 -22.46 15.68
C GLU A 404 -16.29 -23.12 16.33
N ILE A 405 -16.13 -24.29 16.97
CA ILE A 405 -17.20 -24.92 17.77
C ILE A 405 -17.60 -23.97 18.91
N LYS A 406 -16.64 -23.43 19.65
CA LYS A 406 -16.91 -22.49 20.74
C LYS A 406 -17.65 -21.24 20.24
N ARG A 407 -17.23 -20.67 19.11
CA ARG A 407 -17.87 -19.51 18.51
C ARG A 407 -19.34 -19.78 18.16
N LYS A 408 -19.63 -20.90 17.51
CA LYS A 408 -21.03 -21.30 17.19
C LYS A 408 -21.88 -21.42 18.46
N THR A 409 -21.31 -22.00 19.53
CA THR A 409 -22.00 -22.10 20.82
C THR A 409 -22.27 -20.74 21.44
N LEU A 410 -21.29 -19.82 21.41
CA LEU A 410 -21.47 -18.46 21.92
C LEU A 410 -22.54 -17.68 21.16
N GLU A 411 -22.56 -17.75 19.82
CA GLU A 411 -23.62 -17.14 19.01
C GLU A 411 -25.00 -17.66 19.42
N ARG A 412 -25.17 -18.99 19.54
CA ARG A 412 -26.44 -19.60 19.96
C ARG A 412 -26.88 -19.16 21.35
N PHE A 413 -25.96 -19.12 22.31
CA PHE A 413 -26.26 -18.69 23.68
C PHE A 413 -26.60 -17.21 23.75
N THR A 414 -25.92 -16.36 22.98
CA THR A 414 -26.25 -14.93 22.90
C THR A 414 -27.61 -14.71 22.25
N GLU A 415 -27.94 -15.45 21.18
CA GLU A 415 -29.26 -15.41 20.54
C GLU A 415 -30.37 -15.78 21.54
N ASN A 416 -30.17 -16.86 22.31
CA ASN A 416 -31.08 -17.36 23.34
C ASN A 416 -31.06 -16.56 24.67
N ASN A 417 -30.54 -15.32 24.67
CA ASN A 417 -30.51 -14.42 25.84
C ASN A 417 -29.72 -14.93 27.07
N LEU A 418 -28.83 -15.91 26.93
CA LEU A 418 -27.94 -16.34 28.03
C LEU A 418 -26.77 -15.38 28.28
N TYR A 419 -26.54 -14.43 27.37
CA TYR A 419 -25.56 -13.35 27.51
C TYR A 419 -26.21 -11.97 27.26
N PRO A 420 -27.14 -11.52 28.13
CA PRO A 420 -27.98 -10.35 27.86
C PRO A 420 -27.17 -9.05 27.70
N TYR A 421 -26.14 -8.84 28.53
CA TYR A 421 -25.25 -7.67 28.41
C TYR A 421 -24.46 -7.68 27.10
N SER A 422 -23.81 -8.79 26.77
CA SER A 422 -23.07 -8.92 25.51
C SER A 422 -23.99 -8.76 24.30
N LYS A 423 -25.20 -9.34 24.35
CA LYS A 423 -26.22 -9.17 23.31
C LYS A 423 -26.55 -7.70 23.10
N TYR A 424 -26.76 -6.95 24.18
CA TYR A 424 -27.04 -5.51 24.11
C TYR A 424 -25.86 -4.76 23.48
N TYR A 425 -24.64 -4.87 24.01
CA TYR A 425 -23.50 -4.09 23.52
C TYR A 425 -23.04 -4.49 22.11
N LEU A 426 -23.24 -5.75 21.71
CA LEU A 426 -22.84 -6.27 20.40
C LEU A 426 -23.95 -6.19 19.33
N ARG A 427 -25.15 -5.66 19.66
CA ARG A 427 -26.30 -5.58 18.74
C ARG A 427 -25.98 -4.89 17.41
N ALA A 428 -25.20 -3.81 17.43
CA ALA A 428 -24.78 -3.12 16.21
C ALA A 428 -23.87 -3.99 15.33
N GLY A 429 -23.06 -4.85 15.95
CA GLY A 429 -22.26 -5.86 15.25
C GLY A 429 -23.15 -6.91 14.59
N LYS A 430 -24.16 -7.41 15.32
CA LYS A 430 -25.16 -8.36 14.81
C LYS A 430 -25.96 -7.79 13.63
N GLU A 431 -26.47 -6.57 13.74
CA GLU A 431 -27.19 -5.87 12.66
C GLU A 431 -26.34 -5.72 11.40
N ARG A 432 -25.05 -5.42 11.56
CA ARG A 432 -24.12 -5.18 10.45
C ARG A 432 -23.63 -6.46 9.78
N PHE A 433 -23.37 -7.52 10.55
CA PHE A 433 -22.66 -8.70 10.07
C PHE A 433 -23.44 -10.01 10.18
N GLY A 434 -24.62 -10.02 10.80
CA GLY A 434 -25.42 -11.23 11.08
C GLY A 434 -24.94 -12.05 12.28
N GLU A 435 -23.84 -11.67 12.93
CA GLU A 435 -23.19 -12.41 14.02
C GLU A 435 -22.75 -11.43 15.15
N TYR A 436 -22.97 -11.78 16.42
CA TYR A 436 -22.62 -10.93 17.58
C TYR A 436 -21.11 -10.85 17.80
N TRP A 437 -20.44 -11.99 17.74
CA TRP A 437 -19.04 -12.16 18.08
C TRP A 437 -18.12 -12.01 16.87
N LYS A 438 -18.64 -11.50 15.74
CA LYS A 438 -17.88 -11.40 14.49
C LYS A 438 -16.56 -10.67 14.62
N ASN A 439 -16.54 -9.63 15.45
CA ASN A 439 -15.34 -8.81 15.67
C ASN A 439 -14.37 -9.39 16.70
N HIS A 440 -14.68 -10.53 17.35
CA HIS A 440 -13.80 -11.15 18.34
C HIS A 440 -12.85 -12.15 17.68
N PHE A 441 -11.58 -12.14 18.11
CA PHE A 441 -10.54 -13.05 17.65
C PHE A 441 -10.79 -14.49 18.09
N SER A 442 -10.39 -15.44 17.25
CA SER A 442 -10.08 -16.81 17.63
C SER A 442 -8.58 -16.88 17.88
N THR A 443 -8.16 -16.98 19.14
CA THR A 443 -6.74 -16.86 19.50
C THR A 443 -6.08 -18.22 19.53
N ILE A 444 -4.98 -18.38 18.79
CA ILE A 444 -4.08 -19.52 18.94
C ILE A 444 -2.79 -18.98 19.55
N GLY A 445 -2.43 -19.54 20.70
CA GLY A 445 -1.19 -19.21 21.39
C GLY A 445 -0.22 -20.38 21.41
N LEU A 446 0.97 -20.13 21.96
CA LEU A 446 2.00 -21.15 22.14
C LEU A 446 2.70 -20.96 23.48
N LEU A 447 3.32 -22.02 23.98
CA LEU A 447 4.09 -22.04 25.22
C LEU A 447 5.27 -23.01 25.11
N GLY A 448 6.40 -22.65 25.74
CA GLY A 448 7.57 -23.53 25.87
C GLY A 448 8.39 -23.66 24.60
N MET A 449 8.54 -22.59 23.81
CA MET A 449 9.34 -22.66 22.59
C MET A 449 10.84 -22.81 22.88
N ASN A 450 11.33 -22.25 23.99
CA ASN A 450 12.69 -22.50 24.44
C ASN A 450 12.95 -24.00 24.66
N GLU A 451 12.06 -24.65 25.41
CA GLU A 451 12.17 -26.10 25.64
C GLU A 451 11.93 -26.90 24.36
N ALA A 452 11.12 -26.40 23.42
CA ALA A 452 11.00 -27.02 22.10
C ALA A 452 12.34 -27.04 21.35
N CYS A 453 13.08 -25.94 21.38
CA CYS A 453 14.41 -25.83 20.80
C CYS A 453 15.42 -26.73 21.52
N LEU A 454 15.39 -26.79 22.86
CA LEU A 454 16.26 -27.67 23.63
C LEU A 454 16.01 -29.14 23.28
N ASN A 455 14.75 -29.58 23.29
CA ASN A 455 14.41 -30.98 23.00
C ASN A 455 14.69 -31.38 21.54
N LEU A 456 14.56 -30.46 20.57
CA LEU A 456 14.71 -30.79 19.13
C LEU A 456 16.10 -30.52 18.57
N LEU A 457 16.74 -29.43 18.99
CA LEU A 457 18.00 -28.92 18.44
C LEU A 457 19.16 -29.02 19.43
N GLY A 458 18.90 -29.33 20.70
CA GLY A 458 19.91 -29.36 21.76
C GLY A 458 20.41 -27.98 22.18
N LYS A 459 19.70 -26.91 21.82
CA LYS A 459 20.09 -25.52 22.08
C LYS A 459 18.91 -24.67 22.53
N ASP A 460 19.15 -23.72 23.43
CA ASP A 460 18.14 -22.75 23.87
C ASP A 460 17.76 -21.78 22.74
N ILE A 461 16.75 -20.94 23.00
CA ILE A 461 16.20 -19.98 22.03
C ILE A 461 17.10 -18.77 21.74
N GLY A 462 18.09 -18.50 22.58
CA GLY A 462 19.08 -17.44 22.40
C GLY A 462 20.09 -17.75 21.29
N ASP A 463 20.40 -19.03 21.07
CA ASP A 463 21.25 -19.47 19.95
C ASP A 463 20.65 -19.06 18.59
N GLU A 464 21.52 -18.62 17.68
CA GLU A 464 21.14 -18.13 16.36
C GLU A 464 20.29 -19.15 15.58
N LYS A 465 20.66 -20.44 15.57
CA LYS A 465 19.93 -21.47 14.82
C LYS A 465 18.55 -21.75 15.42
N SER A 466 18.42 -21.66 16.74
CA SER A 466 17.15 -21.81 17.45
C SER A 466 16.24 -20.60 17.26
N ARG A 467 16.81 -19.39 17.22
CA ARG A 467 16.08 -18.14 16.94
C ARG A 467 15.56 -18.14 15.50
N GLU A 468 16.38 -18.52 14.53
CA GLU A 468 15.97 -18.70 13.13
C GLU A 468 14.83 -19.72 13.00
N PHE A 469 14.98 -20.89 13.66
CA PHE A 469 13.92 -21.90 13.68
C PHE A 469 12.64 -21.35 14.32
N THR A 470 12.74 -20.58 15.39
CA THR A 470 11.56 -19.98 16.03
C THR A 470 10.88 -18.97 15.13
N LEU A 471 11.63 -18.08 14.46
CA LEU A 471 11.07 -17.15 13.47
C LEU A 471 10.36 -17.89 12.34
N GLU A 472 10.97 -18.97 11.86
CA GLU A 472 10.43 -19.85 10.83
C GLU A 472 9.10 -20.51 11.27
N ILE A 473 8.99 -20.93 12.54
CA ILE A 473 7.76 -21.48 13.13
C ILE A 473 6.70 -20.41 13.34
N LEU A 474 7.05 -19.23 13.86
CA LEU A 474 6.10 -18.12 14.03
C LEU A 474 5.53 -17.67 12.68
N ASP A 475 6.36 -17.56 11.64
CA ASP A 475 5.91 -17.23 10.29
C ASP A 475 5.03 -18.34 9.69
N PHE A 476 5.33 -19.61 9.97
CA PHE A 476 4.47 -20.73 9.60
C PHE A 476 3.09 -20.63 10.28
N MET A 477 3.05 -20.39 11.60
CA MET A 477 1.81 -20.24 12.35
C MET A 477 1.00 -19.06 11.80
N ARG A 478 1.63 -17.90 11.58
CA ARG A 478 0.97 -16.73 10.97
C ARG A 478 0.35 -17.09 9.62
N LYS A 479 1.10 -17.72 8.72
CA LYS A 479 0.58 -18.16 7.42
C LYS A 479 -0.64 -19.09 7.57
N LYS A 480 -0.63 -19.99 8.56
CA LYS A 480 -1.76 -20.88 8.86
C LYS A 480 -2.99 -20.14 9.39
N LEU A 481 -2.81 -19.22 10.32
CA LEU A 481 -3.92 -18.36 10.80
C LEU A 481 -4.55 -17.58 9.65
N LEU A 482 -3.74 -17.10 8.71
CA LEU A 482 -4.23 -16.42 7.52
C LEU A 482 -5.08 -17.32 6.61
N ILE A 483 -4.73 -18.60 6.51
CA ILE A 483 -5.53 -19.62 5.80
C ILE A 483 -6.85 -19.85 6.54
N PHE A 484 -6.82 -20.06 7.86
CA PHE A 484 -8.02 -20.27 8.68
C PHE A 484 -8.99 -19.09 8.58
N GLN A 485 -8.46 -17.87 8.59
CA GLN A 485 -9.25 -16.67 8.35
C GLN A 485 -9.98 -16.71 7.01
N GLY A 486 -9.31 -17.15 5.95
CA GLY A 486 -9.90 -17.30 4.61
C GLY A 486 -10.99 -18.37 4.58
N GLU A 487 -10.76 -19.50 5.24
CA GLU A 487 -11.68 -20.65 5.29
C GLU A 487 -12.94 -20.37 6.10
N THR A 488 -12.81 -19.81 7.31
CA THR A 488 -13.93 -19.72 8.26
C THR A 488 -14.65 -18.37 8.22
N GLY A 489 -14.05 -17.35 7.60
CA GLY A 489 -14.60 -16.00 7.65
C GLY A 489 -14.40 -15.26 8.98
N ASN A 490 -13.77 -15.89 9.98
CA ASN A 490 -13.55 -15.35 11.33
C ASN A 490 -12.10 -14.93 11.57
N ILE A 491 -11.87 -13.87 12.35
CA ILE A 491 -10.54 -13.32 12.58
C ILE A 491 -9.72 -14.18 13.56
N TYR A 492 -8.43 -14.33 13.29
CA TYR A 492 -7.49 -15.10 14.12
C TYR A 492 -6.25 -14.26 14.45
N ASN A 493 -5.70 -14.44 15.63
CA ASN A 493 -4.44 -13.84 16.04
C ASN A 493 -3.52 -14.86 16.71
N LEU A 494 -2.22 -14.57 16.64
CA LEU A 494 -1.16 -15.32 17.31
C LEU A 494 -0.81 -14.59 18.61
N GLU A 495 -0.92 -15.28 19.74
CA GLU A 495 -0.68 -14.69 21.06
C GLU A 495 0.49 -15.38 21.79
N ALA A 496 1.32 -14.56 22.43
CA ALA A 496 2.25 -15.02 23.44
C ALA A 496 1.43 -15.27 24.71
N THR A 497 0.99 -16.52 24.91
CA THR A 497 0.13 -16.88 26.04
C THR A 497 0.83 -16.51 27.35
N PRO A 498 0.19 -15.74 28.26
CA PRO A 498 0.77 -15.41 29.58
C PRO A 498 1.03 -16.63 30.46
N ALA A 499 0.23 -17.68 30.28
CA ALA A 499 0.42 -19.03 30.81
C ALA A 499 0.68 -19.17 32.32
N GLU A 500 0.07 -18.31 33.16
CA GLU A 500 0.25 -18.33 34.62
C GLU A 500 0.11 -19.74 35.22
N GLY A 501 -1.01 -20.42 34.99
CA GLY A 501 -1.19 -21.81 35.39
C GLY A 501 -0.80 -22.84 34.33
N THR A 502 -0.83 -22.47 33.05
CA THR A 502 -0.62 -23.41 31.94
C THR A 502 0.84 -23.84 31.81
N SER A 503 1.79 -22.96 32.13
CA SER A 503 3.23 -23.26 32.15
C SER A 503 3.55 -24.41 33.09
N TYR A 504 3.08 -24.33 34.34
CA TYR A 504 3.23 -25.39 35.33
C TYR A 504 2.45 -26.66 34.95
N ARG A 505 1.15 -26.52 34.62
CA ARG A 505 0.28 -27.68 34.37
C ARG A 505 0.77 -28.54 33.21
N LEU A 506 1.19 -27.92 32.10
CA LEU A 506 1.68 -28.67 30.94
C LEU A 506 3.01 -29.36 31.27
N ALA A 507 3.96 -28.65 31.87
CA ALA A 507 5.25 -29.21 32.24
C ALA A 507 5.12 -30.41 33.18
N LYS A 508 4.25 -30.29 34.20
CA LYS A 508 3.97 -31.40 35.13
C LYS A 508 3.41 -32.64 34.43
N THR A 509 2.34 -32.46 33.64
CA THR A 509 1.74 -33.58 32.89
C THR A 509 2.71 -34.19 31.88
N ASP A 510 3.60 -33.37 31.32
CA ASP A 510 4.66 -33.83 30.43
C ASP A 510 5.71 -34.65 31.17
N LYS A 511 6.19 -34.20 32.32
CA LYS A 511 7.14 -34.94 33.16
C LYS A 511 6.59 -36.29 33.63
N GLU A 512 5.30 -36.35 33.97
CA GLU A 512 4.63 -37.60 34.34
C GLU A 512 4.57 -38.61 33.17
N LYS A 513 4.39 -38.12 31.94
CA LYS A 513 4.21 -38.98 30.76
C LYS A 513 5.52 -39.29 30.01
N PHE A 514 6.43 -38.34 30.00
CA PHE A 514 7.70 -38.36 29.30
C PHE A 514 8.77 -37.86 30.27
N PRO A 515 9.29 -38.70 31.18
CA PRO A 515 10.22 -38.25 32.23
C PRO A 515 11.44 -37.48 31.70
N GLU A 516 11.89 -37.84 30.49
CA GLU A 516 13.06 -37.25 29.83
C GLU A 516 12.79 -35.95 29.06
N ILE A 517 11.55 -35.47 28.98
CA ILE A 517 11.26 -34.18 28.32
C ILE A 517 11.85 -33.03 29.12
N ILE A 518 12.61 -32.15 28.47
CA ILE A 518 13.26 -31.02 29.16
C ILE A 518 12.21 -29.98 29.56
N CYS A 519 12.21 -29.56 30.83
CA CYS A 519 11.50 -28.37 31.31
C CYS A 519 12.47 -27.20 31.59
N ALA A 520 11.93 -26.00 31.85
CA ALA A 520 12.76 -24.80 31.99
C ALA A 520 13.74 -24.90 33.16
N ASN A 521 13.33 -25.52 34.26
CA ASN A 521 14.12 -25.81 35.48
C ASN A 521 14.53 -27.27 35.60
N GLU A 522 14.95 -27.90 34.50
CA GLU A 522 15.29 -29.33 34.45
C GLU A 522 16.21 -29.78 35.59
N GLU A 523 17.30 -29.05 35.82
CA GLU A 523 18.30 -29.38 36.83
C GLU A 523 17.71 -29.37 38.24
N SER A 524 17.12 -28.26 38.68
CA SER A 524 16.45 -28.16 39.99
C SER A 524 15.23 -29.07 40.12
N PHE A 525 14.56 -29.43 39.02
CA PHE A 525 13.48 -30.41 39.05
C PHE A 525 14.02 -31.80 39.40
N ARG A 526 15.11 -32.23 38.76
CA ARG A 526 15.72 -33.55 39.01
C ARG A 526 16.49 -33.62 40.32
N ASN A 527 17.24 -32.59 40.66
CA ASN A 527 18.19 -32.61 41.77
C ASN A 527 17.55 -32.19 43.10
N GLU A 528 16.61 -31.25 43.07
CA GLU A 528 16.03 -30.64 44.27
C GLU A 528 14.53 -30.95 44.43
N GLY A 529 13.91 -31.63 43.46
CA GLY A 529 12.47 -31.91 43.48
C GLY A 529 11.59 -30.67 43.36
N THR A 530 12.12 -29.58 42.78
CA THR A 530 11.32 -28.36 42.54
C THR A 530 10.20 -28.63 41.53
N GLU A 531 9.17 -27.78 41.51
CA GLU A 531 8.02 -27.99 40.64
C GLU A 531 8.35 -27.57 39.19
N PRO A 532 8.05 -28.40 38.17
CA PRO A 532 8.49 -28.14 36.80
C PRO A 532 7.65 -27.06 36.12
N PHE A 533 8.27 -26.23 35.27
CA PHE A 533 7.55 -25.24 34.47
C PHE A 533 8.16 -25.09 33.07
N TYR A 534 7.38 -24.49 32.15
CA TYR A 534 7.85 -24.12 30.82
C TYR A 534 8.06 -22.62 30.68
N THR A 535 9.06 -22.23 29.89
CA THR A 535 9.35 -20.84 29.58
C THR A 535 8.19 -20.23 28.80
N ASN A 536 7.83 -19.01 29.15
CA ASN A 536 6.61 -18.40 28.63
C ASN A 536 6.73 -18.13 27.12
N SER A 537 5.80 -18.63 26.30
CA SER A 537 5.74 -18.35 24.86
C SER A 537 7.09 -18.58 24.13
N THR A 538 7.68 -17.54 23.52
CA THR A 538 9.03 -17.52 22.90
C THR A 538 10.02 -16.65 23.68
N GLN A 539 9.78 -16.42 24.98
CA GLN A 539 10.70 -15.66 25.82
C GLN A 539 12.01 -16.43 25.99
N LEU A 540 13.08 -15.69 26.31
CA LEU A 540 14.30 -16.26 26.86
C LEU A 540 14.01 -16.91 28.23
N PRO A 541 14.85 -17.86 28.67
CA PRO A 541 14.89 -18.29 30.07
C PRO A 541 14.98 -17.08 31.02
N VAL A 542 14.36 -17.18 32.19
CA VAL A 542 14.25 -16.05 33.15
C VAL A 542 15.57 -15.68 33.82
N ASP A 543 16.58 -16.53 33.68
CA ASP A 543 17.95 -16.37 34.16
C ASP A 543 18.99 -16.21 33.03
N TYR A 544 18.53 -16.02 31.78
CA TYR A 544 19.42 -16.03 30.61
C TYR A 544 20.51 -14.95 30.66
N THR A 545 20.15 -13.69 30.95
CA THR A 545 21.08 -12.56 31.02
C THR A 545 20.54 -11.46 31.94
N ASP A 546 21.44 -10.64 32.48
CA ASP A 546 21.13 -9.41 33.22
C ASP A 546 21.29 -8.14 32.34
N ASP A 547 21.61 -8.29 31.05
CA ASP A 547 21.67 -7.19 30.08
C ASP A 547 20.34 -7.00 29.34
N ILE A 548 19.75 -5.81 29.48
CA ILE A 548 18.53 -5.41 28.79
C ILE A 548 18.74 -5.37 27.27
N LEU A 549 19.89 -4.89 26.77
CA LEU A 549 20.14 -4.73 25.35
C LEU A 549 20.25 -6.09 24.65
N GLU A 550 20.95 -7.04 25.27
CA GLU A 550 21.02 -8.42 24.77
C GLU A 550 19.61 -9.04 24.65
N VAL A 551 18.75 -8.88 25.66
CA VAL A 551 17.36 -9.37 25.58
C VAL A 551 16.62 -8.70 24.42
N LEU A 552 16.76 -7.39 24.25
CA LEU A 552 16.11 -6.65 23.17
C LEU A 552 16.56 -7.13 21.79
N ASP A 553 17.87 -7.30 21.59
CA ASP A 553 18.47 -7.76 20.34
C ASP A 553 18.01 -9.17 19.97
N LEU A 554 17.88 -10.06 20.97
CA LEU A 554 17.44 -11.44 20.77
C LEU A 554 15.92 -11.58 20.59
N GLN A 555 15.12 -10.68 21.18
CA GLN A 555 13.67 -10.83 21.25
C GLN A 555 12.87 -9.92 20.31
N ASP A 556 13.40 -8.79 19.83
CA ASP A 556 12.61 -7.83 19.01
C ASP A 556 11.96 -8.49 17.79
N ASP A 557 12.75 -9.23 17.01
CA ASP A 557 12.27 -9.92 15.82
C ASP A 557 11.22 -10.99 16.15
N LEU A 558 11.36 -11.70 17.27
CA LEU A 558 10.39 -12.72 17.70
C LEU A 558 9.08 -12.07 18.13
N GLN A 559 9.16 -11.05 18.98
CA GLN A 559 7.96 -10.42 19.55
C GLN A 559 7.13 -9.68 18.50
N THR A 560 7.77 -9.11 17.48
CA THR A 560 7.07 -8.46 16.35
C THR A 560 6.32 -9.44 15.43
N LYS A 561 6.52 -10.76 15.58
CA LYS A 561 5.73 -11.76 14.84
C LYS A 561 4.34 -11.97 15.44
N TYR A 562 4.14 -11.70 16.72
CA TYR A 562 2.83 -11.83 17.34
C TYR A 562 1.85 -10.80 16.77
N THR A 563 0.63 -11.25 16.49
CA THR A 563 -0.45 -10.40 15.97
C THR A 563 -1.56 -10.17 17.02
N GLY A 564 -1.46 -10.84 18.16
CA GLY A 564 -2.24 -10.65 19.37
C GLY A 564 -1.36 -10.14 20.52
N GLY A 565 -1.72 -10.50 21.75
CA GLY A 565 -0.98 -10.07 22.94
C GLY A 565 0.45 -10.59 22.95
N THR A 566 1.40 -9.69 23.23
CA THR A 566 2.75 -10.03 23.67
C THR A 566 3.28 -8.95 24.60
N VAL A 567 4.23 -9.32 25.47
CA VAL A 567 4.88 -8.42 26.41
C VAL A 567 6.27 -8.94 26.74
N ILE A 568 7.27 -8.05 26.81
CA ILE A 568 8.55 -8.33 27.47
C ILE A 568 8.54 -7.70 28.86
N HIS A 569 8.95 -8.48 29.88
CA HIS A 569 9.09 -8.00 31.25
C HIS A 569 10.56 -7.79 31.59
N PHE A 570 10.95 -6.55 31.86
CA PHE A 570 12.24 -6.23 32.48
C PHE A 570 12.08 -6.25 34.00
N TYR A 571 12.49 -7.35 34.64
CA TYR A 571 12.44 -7.51 36.09
C TYR A 571 13.63 -6.80 36.75
N LEU A 572 13.34 -5.68 37.40
CA LEU A 572 14.29 -4.91 38.19
C LEU A 572 14.22 -5.40 39.64
N GLY A 573 15.36 -5.63 40.28
CA GLY A 573 15.38 -6.12 41.67
C GLY A 573 14.64 -5.18 42.62
N GLU A 574 14.96 -3.89 42.56
CA GLU A 574 14.28 -2.84 43.30
C GLU A 574 13.87 -1.68 42.40
N LYS A 575 13.23 -0.66 43.00
CA LYS A 575 12.82 0.54 42.27
C LYS A 575 14.05 1.31 41.77
N ILE A 576 13.94 1.93 40.61
CA ILE A 576 14.91 2.93 40.16
C ILE A 576 14.53 4.27 40.78
N ASP A 577 15.46 4.86 41.54
CA ASP A 577 15.22 6.13 42.22
C ASP A 577 15.34 7.35 41.31
N ASP A 578 16.18 7.31 40.25
CA ASP A 578 16.29 8.40 39.27
C ASP A 578 15.26 8.24 38.14
N PRO A 579 14.23 9.13 38.06
CA PRO A 579 13.25 9.08 36.98
C PRO A 579 13.85 9.32 35.58
N LYS A 580 14.98 10.03 35.48
CA LYS A 580 15.64 10.29 34.20
C LYS A 580 16.19 9.01 33.58
N MET A 581 16.68 8.09 34.40
CA MET A 581 17.16 6.78 33.94
C MET A 581 16.01 5.97 33.30
N ILE A 582 14.84 5.91 33.94
CA ILE A 582 13.64 5.29 33.36
C ILE A 582 13.26 5.96 32.04
N GLN A 583 13.26 7.29 32.00
CA GLN A 583 12.96 8.04 30.77
C GLN A 583 13.93 7.69 29.64
N HIS A 584 15.24 7.63 29.92
CA HIS A 584 16.26 7.27 28.93
C HIS A 584 16.10 5.85 28.41
N ILE A 585 15.84 4.87 29.30
CA ILE A 585 15.61 3.47 28.91
C ILE A 585 14.40 3.37 27.98
N VAL A 586 13.26 3.97 28.38
CA VAL A 586 12.05 3.97 27.56
C VAL A 586 12.29 4.61 26.20
N GLN A 587 12.97 5.76 26.15
CA GLN A 587 13.31 6.43 24.89
C GLN A 587 14.24 5.58 24.01
N LYS A 588 15.25 4.95 24.60
CA LYS A 588 16.20 4.09 23.88
C LYS A 588 15.50 2.87 23.28
N ILE A 589 14.62 2.23 24.05
CA ILE A 589 13.82 1.09 23.57
C ILE A 589 12.92 1.52 22.41
N CYS A 590 12.12 2.57 22.61
CA CYS A 590 11.14 3.02 21.61
C CYS A 590 11.76 3.61 20.33
N LYS A 591 13.00 4.12 20.38
CA LYS A 591 13.71 4.64 19.20
C LYS A 591 14.38 3.55 18.37
N ASN A 592 14.91 2.51 19.03
CA ASN A 592 15.79 1.54 18.38
C ASN A 592 15.11 0.19 18.10
N TYR A 593 14.03 -0.14 18.82
CA TYR A 593 13.33 -1.43 18.73
C TYR A 593 11.86 -1.24 18.34
N ARG A 594 11.24 -2.32 17.85
CA ARG A 594 9.86 -2.35 17.34
C ARG A 594 8.89 -3.09 18.26
N LEU A 595 9.34 -3.42 19.46
CA LEU A 595 8.58 -4.17 20.45
C LEU A 595 7.17 -3.61 20.64
N PRO A 596 6.14 -4.47 20.56
CA PRO A 596 4.76 -4.02 20.71
C PRO A 596 4.43 -3.49 22.10
N TYR A 597 4.97 -4.12 23.14
CA TYR A 597 4.70 -3.80 24.53
C TYR A 597 5.79 -4.37 25.43
N PHE A 598 6.21 -3.57 26.40
CA PHE A 598 7.19 -3.96 27.41
C PHE A 598 6.83 -3.32 28.75
N THR A 599 7.34 -3.90 29.83
CA THR A 599 7.16 -3.36 31.19
C THR A 599 8.50 -3.27 31.90
N ILE A 600 8.66 -2.21 32.69
CA ILE A 600 9.70 -2.10 33.70
C ILE A 600 9.06 -2.53 35.03
N THR A 601 9.57 -3.61 35.64
CA THR A 601 8.93 -4.28 36.77
C THR A 601 9.87 -4.33 37.97
N PRO A 602 9.77 -3.42 38.94
CA PRO A 602 10.46 -3.54 40.22
C PRO A 602 9.78 -4.59 41.11
N THR A 603 10.57 -5.26 41.96
CA THR A 603 10.06 -6.00 43.12
C THR A 603 10.02 -5.09 44.34
N PHE A 604 8.96 -5.22 45.15
CA PHE A 604 8.79 -4.46 46.39
C PHE A 604 8.02 -5.26 47.43
N SER A 605 8.12 -4.83 48.68
CA SER A 605 7.51 -5.51 49.81
C SER A 605 6.59 -4.57 50.58
N ILE A 606 5.46 -5.08 51.08
CA ILE A 606 4.51 -4.32 51.89
C ILE A 606 4.50 -4.88 53.31
N CYS A 607 4.85 -4.03 54.27
CA CYS A 607 4.67 -4.31 55.69
C CYS A 607 3.33 -3.73 56.17
N SER A 608 2.57 -4.50 56.94
CA SER A 608 1.30 -4.05 57.54
C SER A 608 1.44 -2.86 58.50
N VAL A 609 2.66 -2.60 59.00
CA VAL A 609 2.97 -1.50 59.94
C VAL A 609 3.78 -0.40 59.25
N CYS A 610 4.87 -0.76 58.58
CA CYS A 610 5.82 0.21 58.02
C CYS A 610 5.50 0.63 56.57
N GLY A 611 4.52 0.01 55.92
CA GLY A 611 4.13 0.32 54.54
C GLY A 611 5.10 -0.22 53.49
N TYR A 612 5.32 0.58 52.43
CA TYR A 612 6.12 0.20 51.27
C TYR A 612 7.61 0.11 51.58
N ILE A 613 8.25 -0.97 51.13
CA ILE A 613 9.68 -1.25 51.26
C ILE A 613 10.20 -1.63 49.86
N PRO A 614 11.23 -0.94 49.34
CA PRO A 614 11.82 -1.31 48.05
C PRO A 614 12.50 -2.68 48.14
N GLY A 615 12.44 -3.46 47.06
CA GLY A 615 13.11 -4.75 47.00
C GLY A 615 12.34 -5.93 47.60
N GLU A 616 12.96 -7.09 47.51
CA GLU A 616 12.45 -8.38 47.99
C GLU A 616 12.84 -8.61 49.45
N HIS A 617 11.90 -8.34 50.35
CA HIS A 617 12.05 -8.58 51.77
C HIS A 617 10.86 -9.43 52.22
N PHE A 618 11.10 -10.66 52.69
CA PHE A 618 10.07 -11.49 53.36
C PHE A 618 9.88 -11.15 54.83
N THR A 619 10.85 -10.43 55.40
CA THR A 619 10.83 -9.90 56.75
C THR A 619 11.16 -8.42 56.70
N CYS A 620 10.34 -7.59 57.34
CA CYS A 620 10.50 -6.15 57.34
C CYS A 620 11.83 -5.77 58.03
N PRO A 621 12.73 -5.03 57.36
CA PRO A 621 14.01 -4.63 57.96
C PRO A 621 13.85 -3.60 59.09
N LYS A 622 12.66 -2.99 59.26
CA LYS A 622 12.37 -1.96 60.26
C LYS A 622 11.73 -2.50 61.54
N CYS A 623 10.86 -3.50 61.42
CA CYS A 623 10.07 -4.02 62.56
C CYS A 623 10.05 -5.55 62.66
N SER A 624 10.82 -6.25 61.82
CA SER A 624 11.00 -7.71 61.82
C SER A 624 9.73 -8.54 61.63
N ARG A 625 8.61 -7.93 61.23
CA ARG A 625 7.36 -8.64 60.88
C ARG A 625 7.40 -9.20 59.46
N GLU A 626 6.61 -10.24 59.20
CA GLU A 626 6.41 -10.77 57.85
C GLU A 626 5.87 -9.67 56.90
N THR A 627 6.34 -9.69 55.67
CA THR A 627 5.97 -8.75 54.60
C THR A 627 5.38 -9.47 53.41
N GLU A 628 4.46 -8.81 52.70
CA GLU A 628 3.96 -9.29 51.41
C GLU A 628 4.89 -8.81 50.29
N VAL A 629 5.63 -9.72 49.68
CA VAL A 629 6.44 -9.43 48.48
C VAL A 629 5.54 -9.39 47.24
N TYR A 630 5.54 -8.26 46.53
CA TYR A 630 4.83 -8.07 45.27
C TYR A 630 5.82 -8.04 44.10
N SER A 631 5.50 -8.80 43.06
CA SER A 631 6.16 -8.72 41.76
C SER A 631 5.14 -8.98 40.65
N ARG A 632 5.54 -8.85 39.38
CA ARG A 632 4.66 -9.13 38.23
C ARG A 632 4.75 -10.60 37.87
N VAL A 633 3.62 -11.31 37.95
CA VAL A 633 3.60 -12.75 37.66
C VAL A 633 3.72 -13.02 36.16
N VAL A 634 2.75 -12.56 35.36
CA VAL A 634 2.72 -12.70 33.88
C VAL A 634 2.17 -11.47 33.16
N GLY A 635 1.75 -10.44 33.91
CA GLY A 635 1.08 -9.29 33.33
C GLY A 635 0.57 -8.26 34.34
N TYR A 636 0.34 -8.65 35.60
CA TYR A 636 -0.11 -7.80 36.70
C TYR A 636 0.67 -8.08 37.98
N LEU A 637 0.68 -7.12 38.92
CA LEU A 637 1.35 -7.25 40.22
C LEU A 637 0.48 -8.06 41.18
N ARG A 638 1.08 -9.01 41.91
CA ARG A 638 0.38 -9.84 42.91
C ARG A 638 1.37 -10.32 43.98
N PRO A 639 0.93 -10.58 45.24
CA PRO A 639 1.80 -11.18 46.25
C PRO A 639 2.36 -12.53 45.80
N VAL A 640 3.69 -12.70 45.85
CA VAL A 640 4.40 -13.94 45.45
C VAL A 640 3.88 -15.14 46.24
N LYS A 641 3.51 -14.96 47.51
CA LYS A 641 2.92 -16.01 48.37
C LYS A 641 1.66 -16.63 47.76
N GLN A 642 0.89 -15.88 46.96
CA GLN A 642 -0.34 -16.34 46.31
C GLN A 642 -0.13 -16.95 44.92
N TRP A 643 1.10 -17.00 44.42
CA TRP A 643 1.38 -17.57 43.10
C TRP A 643 1.28 -19.10 43.14
N ASN A 644 0.96 -19.70 42.00
CA ASN A 644 1.00 -21.16 41.89
C ASN A 644 2.44 -21.67 42.03
N LYS A 645 2.59 -22.97 42.33
CA LYS A 645 3.89 -23.58 42.63
C LYS A 645 4.93 -23.40 41.52
N GLY A 646 4.56 -23.63 40.27
CA GLY A 646 5.50 -23.43 39.16
C GLY A 646 5.89 -21.97 38.96
N LYS A 647 5.00 -21.02 39.24
CA LYS A 647 5.36 -19.58 39.22
C LYS A 647 6.24 -19.16 40.38
N LYS A 648 6.15 -19.81 41.54
CA LYS A 648 7.11 -19.62 42.63
C LYS A 648 8.50 -20.17 42.24
N ALA A 649 8.55 -21.35 41.62
CA ALA A 649 9.79 -21.93 41.10
C ALA A 649 10.41 -21.09 39.96
N GLU A 650 9.60 -20.46 39.13
CA GLU A 650 10.06 -19.50 38.12
C GLU A 650 10.59 -18.22 38.76
N PHE A 651 9.89 -17.69 39.77
CA PHE A 651 10.29 -16.48 40.49
C PHE A 651 11.66 -16.64 41.16
N SER A 652 11.91 -17.76 41.84
CA SER A 652 13.20 -18.02 42.53
C SER A 652 14.39 -18.11 41.58
N ARG A 653 14.16 -18.23 40.27
CA ARG A 653 15.20 -18.26 39.24
C ARG A 653 15.36 -16.93 38.50
N ARG A 654 14.53 -15.91 38.74
CA ARG A 654 14.63 -14.67 37.97
C ARG A 654 15.98 -14.00 38.23
N LYS A 655 16.74 -13.75 37.16
CA LYS A 655 17.87 -12.84 37.21
C LYS A 655 17.35 -11.42 37.01
N THR A 656 17.75 -10.51 37.90
CA THR A 656 17.36 -9.11 37.84
C THR A 656 18.29 -8.35 36.90
N PHE A 657 17.72 -7.44 36.10
CA PHE A 657 18.53 -6.63 35.18
C PHE A 657 19.35 -5.60 35.95
N LYS A 658 20.61 -5.39 35.53
CA LYS A 658 21.44 -4.30 36.03
C LYS A 658 21.14 -3.03 35.25
N VAL A 659 21.03 -1.93 35.97
CA VAL A 659 20.75 -0.61 35.39
C VAL A 659 21.86 0.34 35.82
N GLU A 660 23.04 0.13 35.22
CA GLU A 660 24.23 0.98 35.40
C GLU A 660 24.48 1.81 34.14
#